data_AF-A0A1D2MXH8-F1
#
_entry.id   AF-A0A1D2MXH8-F1
#
_cell.length_a   1.000
_cell.length_b   1.000
_cell.length_c   1.000
_cell.angle_alpha   90.00
_cell.angle_beta   90.00
_cell.angle_gamma   90.00
#
_symmetry.space_group_name_H-M   'P 1'
#
loop_
_entity.id
_entity.type
_entity.pdbx_description
1 polymer ?
#
loop_
_entity_poly.entity_id
_entity_poly.type
_entity_poly.pdbx_seq_one_letter_code
_entity_poly.pdbx_strand_id
1 'polypeptide(L)'
;MSDGQVLSALFSALNIPVKLLSVSSIVSILALLTLNWVKMDQTRDRLESVFDTKTHFDFIVVGGGSAGSVVAYRLSENGKYSVLLLEVGGQPPPFTSFPMLSIYNGHLETDWNYETIVQKNSCRGLKNRKMPWSRGKMLGGTSNLNWMIYVRGHPMDFNNWAELSGDEQWRYENLVPYFNKMENYPENFTEDPNFQMGNGPLYISRYPNSPLTSTWVEAGRELGFKTESDYYNGYQLGFYPADATVHEGRRAGAYFSYIEPVRSHKNLKIRSFSHVTKDHLMTSMFPVVFNEAVVLLRTRNVTLETVLEYVKNNTGVLAFNLVSGIAFINTSQAKLLPDKTSWPNAVLLLIPVALDEEEATNLFNYVGIDTKKGIKYLKKSLAKETASILLTVALPKSRGTITLDSKDPFDYPIIDPNYFEKKEDVKVIVEGMKFVKKFVEETEAFKKYNAKLAPGHKLAACKKYPDNSDEYFECYARTFTMTHVIGVKGLRVADASAMPIITNGNINAPCMMLGEKVSQLILDEWERREEDIGAGSAGGTLAYRLSENGKYSVLLLEAGGTPPPFYVVSLMARLMSILKRIGNTKLFRKNIPVMRMKWPRGKLLGGTSTLNWMLYVRGHPMDYNQWAQLSGDDQWTYKNLLPIFRKMERYNGNFERNTKFHGLSGPLCISKHHDPPLISAWIEGAKELGYFTGTDYNAYQKPGFYPIEVSICEGRRVGTYSSYIAPARERDNLKIYSFSHVTKIEINDATKRATGVTYSRHGSTKQAYAKNEIIISAGAIGTPQLLMLSGLGPESHLEAMGIKPKVNLPGVGHNLQDHVMLFFGPFILNDTVTVMCKRNVTLEAAMQYKNNKTGLFAYNFISGVAFFNSSQAVKLPDNSYWPDAVVMFSPTSMEDADDGDTFADFLGIDKEIHRAYIKPFEGKDAVWALMTVGLPKSRGTIELASKDPFVHPNIDPKYFERPEDLKVLVETMQFTVNFFETADAWQKYDAKFAPGHKIGSCEQYREKSDKYFECYARTLTMTQWHPCCTAKFGKPGDPLAVLNSNLSVIGVEGLRVADASAMPVITNANINAPCVMLGEKVAELILDKWKTKADDNKNNENGFTIENGFTNQINQFFFNKPTLSTLGKMRPVEALEALAKTLFR
;
A
#
# COMPACT_ATOMS: atom_id res chain seq x y z
N MET A 1 -14.77 29.37 28.54
CA MET A 1 -14.52 29.07 29.97
C MET A 1 -13.45 28.01 30.03
N SER A 2 -12.48 28.11 30.95
CA SER A 2 -11.54 27.02 31.22
C SER A 2 -12.25 25.90 32.00
N ASP A 3 -11.73 24.67 31.96
CA ASP A 3 -12.40 23.51 32.58
C ASP A 3 -12.63 23.69 34.09
N GLY A 4 -11.73 24.41 34.77
CA GLY A 4 -11.89 24.80 36.17
C GLY A 4 -13.11 25.67 36.46
N GLN A 5 -13.58 26.49 35.51
CA GLN A 5 -14.78 27.33 35.68
C GLN A 5 -16.07 26.51 35.57
N VAL A 6 -16.09 25.48 34.72
CA VAL A 6 -17.25 24.58 34.56
C VAL A 6 -17.36 23.63 35.76
N LEU A 7 -16.23 23.09 36.23
CA LEU A 7 -16.18 22.29 37.46
C LEU A 7 -16.54 23.12 38.71
N SER A 8 -16.11 24.39 38.79
CA SER A 8 -16.53 25.32 39.85
C SER A 8 -18.06 25.46 39.92
N ALA A 9 -18.74 25.63 38.78
CA ALA A 9 -20.20 25.73 38.71
C ALA A 9 -20.92 24.42 39.13
N LEU A 10 -20.36 23.26 38.79
CA LEU A 10 -20.93 21.95 39.16
C LEU A 10 -20.71 21.58 40.63
N PHE A 11 -19.55 21.89 41.21
CA PHE A 11 -19.24 21.53 42.62
C PHE A 11 -19.80 22.53 43.64
N SER A 12 -19.92 23.81 43.28
CA SER A 12 -20.61 24.81 44.14
C SER A 12 -22.08 24.46 44.40
N ALA A 13 -22.70 23.63 43.56
CA ALA A 13 -24.05 23.11 43.76
C ALA A 13 -24.16 21.94 44.76
N LEU A 14 -23.05 21.29 45.16
CA LEU A 14 -23.08 19.94 45.77
C LEU A 14 -22.47 19.78 47.19
N ASN A 15 -22.01 20.84 47.85
CA ASN A 15 -21.64 20.96 49.29
C ASN A 15 -21.67 19.67 50.18
N ILE A 16 -20.72 18.73 50.00
CA ILE A 16 -20.57 17.52 50.84
C ILE A 16 -19.11 17.39 51.36
N PRO A 17 -18.87 17.11 52.66
CA PRO A 17 -17.52 16.93 53.20
C PRO A 17 -16.92 15.55 52.87
N VAL A 18 -15.68 15.55 52.35
CA VAL A 18 -14.97 14.36 51.84
C VAL A 18 -14.64 13.30 52.92
N LYS A 19 -14.52 13.69 54.20
CA LYS A 19 -14.01 12.83 55.29
C LYS A 19 -14.92 11.66 55.74
N LEU A 20 -16.06 11.43 55.09
CA LEU A 20 -17.04 10.38 55.47
C LEU A 20 -17.62 9.59 54.29
N LEU A 21 -17.13 9.80 53.06
CA LEU A 21 -17.64 9.09 51.89
C LEU A 21 -17.14 7.64 51.89
N SER A 22 -18.07 6.68 51.98
CA SER A 22 -17.78 5.28 51.69
C SER A 22 -17.40 5.11 50.22
N VAL A 23 -16.71 4.02 49.85
CA VAL A 23 -16.39 3.71 48.45
C VAL A 23 -17.66 3.72 47.57
N SER A 24 -18.79 3.18 48.10
CA SER A 24 -20.10 3.21 47.43
C SER A 24 -20.62 4.65 47.19
N SER A 25 -20.39 5.55 48.14
CA SER A 25 -20.74 6.97 48.02
C SER A 25 -19.89 7.69 46.96
N ILE A 26 -18.59 7.38 46.88
CA ILE A 26 -17.69 7.91 45.84
C ILE A 26 -18.14 7.42 44.46
N VAL A 27 -18.42 6.12 44.30
CA VAL A 27 -18.93 5.54 43.04
C VAL A 27 -20.25 6.20 42.61
N SER A 28 -21.15 6.46 43.56
CA SER A 28 -22.45 7.09 43.28
C SER A 28 -22.30 8.56 42.86
N ILE A 29 -21.38 9.31 43.48
CA ILE A 29 -21.07 10.69 43.08
C ILE A 29 -20.42 10.72 41.70
N LEU A 30 -19.47 9.81 41.42
CA LEU A 30 -18.85 9.69 40.10
C LEU A 30 -19.90 9.37 39.02
N ALA A 31 -20.83 8.44 39.27
CA ALA A 31 -21.91 8.13 38.33
C ALA A 31 -22.82 9.35 38.04
N LEU A 32 -23.20 10.12 39.06
CA LEU A 32 -23.98 11.35 38.89
C LEU A 32 -23.20 12.44 38.12
N LEU A 33 -21.90 12.58 38.37
CA LEU A 33 -21.03 13.49 37.62
C LEU A 33 -20.87 13.03 36.16
N THR A 34 -20.76 11.72 35.89
CA THR A 34 -20.80 11.15 34.53
C THR A 34 -22.07 11.56 33.80
N LEU A 35 -23.23 11.31 34.40
CA LEU A 35 -24.55 11.61 33.82
C LEU A 35 -24.71 13.10 33.50
N ASN A 36 -24.34 13.98 34.43
CA ASN A 36 -24.43 15.42 34.24
C ASN A 36 -23.44 15.94 33.17
N TRP A 37 -22.22 15.41 33.14
CA TRP A 37 -21.23 15.74 32.10
C TRP A 37 -21.72 15.36 30.71
N VAL A 38 -22.22 14.12 30.54
CA VAL A 38 -22.72 13.63 29.25
C VAL A 38 -23.92 14.47 28.77
N LYS A 39 -24.87 14.82 29.64
CA LYS A 39 -26.00 15.70 29.30
C LYS A 39 -25.56 17.12 28.90
N MET A 40 -24.58 17.68 29.60
CA MET A 40 -24.01 18.99 29.27
C MET A 40 -23.31 18.96 27.90
N ASP A 41 -22.53 17.90 27.63
CA ASP A 41 -21.82 17.75 26.35
C ASP A 41 -22.78 17.53 25.17
N GLN A 42 -23.83 16.72 25.35
CA GLN A 42 -24.94 16.57 24.38
C GLN A 42 -25.60 17.91 24.07
N THR A 43 -25.80 18.75 25.10
CA THR A 43 -26.41 20.07 24.93
C THR A 43 -25.51 21.01 24.14
N ARG A 44 -24.19 20.98 24.39
CA ARG A 44 -23.21 21.76 23.61
C ARG A 44 -23.14 21.30 22.15
N ASP A 45 -23.04 19.99 21.90
CA ASP A 45 -22.96 19.45 20.52
C ASP A 45 -24.22 19.83 19.71
N ARG A 46 -25.41 19.73 20.31
CA ARG A 46 -26.68 20.21 19.72
C ARG A 46 -26.66 21.70 19.35
N LEU A 47 -26.06 22.57 20.18
CA LEU A 47 -25.94 24.00 19.86
C LEU A 47 -24.96 24.26 18.70
N GLU A 48 -23.89 23.46 18.59
CA GLU A 48 -22.92 23.51 17.49
C GLU A 48 -23.40 22.83 16.18
N SER A 49 -24.51 22.08 16.21
CA SER A 49 -25.05 21.37 15.04
C SER A 49 -26.01 22.20 14.19
N VAL A 50 -26.60 23.28 14.74
CA VAL A 50 -27.63 24.11 14.07
C VAL A 50 -27.10 24.89 12.85
N PHE A 51 -25.78 25.03 12.70
CA PHE A 51 -25.16 25.96 11.74
C PHE A 51 -24.46 25.32 10.52
N ASP A 52 -24.62 24.02 10.27
CA ASP A 52 -23.90 23.37 9.15
C ASP A 52 -24.68 22.20 8.53
N THR A 53 -25.22 22.42 7.34
CA THR A 53 -26.06 21.43 6.64
C THR A 53 -25.55 20.98 5.27
N LYS A 54 -24.42 21.52 4.75
CA LYS A 54 -23.79 21.09 3.47
C LYS A 54 -22.26 21.30 3.40
N THR A 55 -21.49 20.88 4.39
CA THR A 55 -20.02 20.71 4.23
C THR A 55 -19.65 19.38 3.61
N HIS A 56 -18.74 19.41 2.63
CA HIS A 56 -18.04 18.24 2.11
C HIS A 56 -16.71 18.08 2.87
N PHE A 57 -16.29 16.85 3.12
CA PHE A 57 -15.03 16.54 3.79
C PHE A 57 -14.21 15.59 2.92
N ASP A 58 -12.89 15.79 2.84
CA ASP A 58 -11.96 14.90 2.14
C ASP A 58 -11.93 13.51 2.79
N PHE A 59 -12.05 13.47 4.13
CA PHE A 59 -12.11 12.22 4.90
C PHE A 59 -13.24 12.25 5.93
N ILE A 60 -13.96 11.14 6.05
CA ILE A 60 -14.88 10.87 7.16
C ILE A 60 -14.33 9.67 7.95
N VAL A 61 -13.97 9.90 9.21
CA VAL A 61 -13.54 8.89 10.18
C VAL A 61 -14.76 8.53 11.03
N VAL A 62 -15.12 7.25 11.05
CA VAL A 62 -16.25 6.73 11.84
C VAL A 62 -15.69 5.94 13.02
N GLY A 63 -16.01 6.38 14.24
CA GLY A 63 -15.46 5.87 15.49
C GLY A 63 -14.21 6.63 15.92
N GLY A 64 -14.32 7.40 17.00
CA GLY A 64 -13.23 8.12 17.66
C GLY A 64 -12.49 7.27 18.69
N GLY A 65 -12.42 5.94 18.52
CA GLY A 65 -11.63 5.05 19.37
C GLY A 65 -10.12 5.26 19.23
N SER A 66 -9.30 4.47 19.94
CA SER A 66 -7.84 4.69 20.03
C SER A 66 -7.15 4.89 18.68
N ALA A 67 -7.48 4.06 17.68
CA ALA A 67 -6.92 4.15 16.33
C ALA A 67 -7.58 5.27 15.49
N GLY A 68 -8.91 5.42 15.57
CA GLY A 68 -9.66 6.47 14.86
C GLY A 68 -9.26 7.88 15.29
N SER A 69 -8.93 8.09 16.57
CA SER A 69 -8.34 9.34 17.07
C SER A 69 -7.02 9.69 16.39
N VAL A 70 -6.13 8.72 16.25
CA VAL A 70 -4.83 8.89 15.56
C VAL A 70 -5.03 9.19 14.08
N VAL A 71 -5.92 8.45 13.40
CA VAL A 71 -6.24 8.68 11.99
C VAL A 71 -6.81 10.08 11.77
N ALA A 72 -7.77 10.53 12.59
CA ALA A 72 -8.35 11.86 12.47
C ALA A 72 -7.29 12.97 12.67
N TYR A 73 -6.44 12.83 13.70
CA TYR A 73 -5.32 13.74 13.93
C TYR A 73 -4.39 13.81 12.72
N ARG A 74 -3.84 12.67 12.27
CA ARG A 74 -2.82 12.63 11.20
C ARG A 74 -3.34 13.07 9.84
N LEU A 75 -4.61 12.80 9.52
CA LEU A 75 -5.23 13.32 8.30
C LEU A 75 -5.45 14.84 8.36
N SER A 76 -5.66 15.40 9.56
CA SER A 76 -5.83 16.85 9.76
C SER A 76 -4.52 17.63 9.99
N GLU A 77 -3.44 16.95 10.39
CA GLU A 77 -2.19 17.52 10.92
C GLU A 77 -1.53 18.55 9.98
N ASN A 78 -1.60 18.33 8.67
CA ASN A 78 -0.99 19.18 7.65
C ASN A 78 -1.87 20.35 7.18
N GLY A 79 -3.10 20.49 7.67
CA GLY A 79 -4.07 21.50 7.23
C GLY A 79 -4.60 21.35 5.79
N LYS A 80 -4.10 20.38 5.01
CA LYS A 80 -4.39 20.17 3.58
C LYS A 80 -5.77 19.55 3.35
N TYR A 81 -6.23 18.74 4.30
CA TYR A 81 -7.44 17.93 4.18
C TYR A 81 -8.48 18.31 5.23
N SER A 82 -9.73 18.39 4.78
CA SER A 82 -10.92 18.53 5.63
C SER A 82 -11.35 17.15 6.14
N VAL A 83 -11.43 17.00 7.47
CA VAL A 83 -11.68 15.73 8.14
C VAL A 83 -12.92 15.87 9.03
N LEU A 84 -13.86 14.93 8.89
CA LEU A 84 -15.00 14.77 9.80
C LEU A 84 -14.79 13.52 10.66
N LEU A 85 -14.75 13.68 11.98
CA LEU A 85 -14.76 12.59 12.94
C LEU A 85 -16.16 12.42 13.54
N LEU A 86 -16.76 11.26 13.35
CA LEU A 86 -18.04 10.87 13.95
C LEU A 86 -17.80 9.90 15.11
N GLU A 87 -18.35 10.19 16.29
CA GLU A 87 -18.32 9.31 17.46
C GLU A 87 -19.72 9.20 18.10
N VAL A 88 -20.09 8.01 18.57
CA VAL A 88 -21.40 7.75 19.21
C VAL A 88 -21.42 8.25 20.65
N GLY A 89 -20.28 8.22 21.33
CA GLY A 89 -20.11 8.82 22.64
C GLY A 89 -19.89 10.34 22.61
N GLY A 90 -19.74 10.90 23.80
CA GLY A 90 -19.29 12.28 24.02
C GLY A 90 -17.78 12.38 24.26
N GLN A 91 -17.35 13.50 24.81
CA GLN A 91 -16.02 13.61 25.42
C GLN A 91 -15.89 12.74 26.68
N PRO A 92 -14.69 12.21 26.97
CA PRO A 92 -14.41 11.59 28.26
C PRO A 92 -14.70 12.58 29.39
N PRO A 93 -15.44 12.17 30.45
CA PRO A 93 -15.57 12.98 31.65
C PRO A 93 -14.21 13.27 32.30
N PRO A 94 -13.96 14.46 32.88
CA PRO A 94 -12.62 14.85 33.35
C PRO A 94 -11.95 13.88 34.32
N PHE A 95 -12.73 13.16 35.13
CA PHE A 95 -12.22 12.20 36.12
C PHE A 95 -11.71 10.88 35.52
N THR A 96 -12.02 10.54 34.25
CA THR A 96 -11.38 9.38 33.60
C THR A 96 -9.88 9.58 33.41
N SER A 97 -9.42 10.83 33.49
CA SER A 97 -8.00 11.19 33.43
C SER A 97 -7.21 10.81 34.70
N PHE A 98 -7.86 10.37 35.79
CA PHE A 98 -7.19 9.91 37.01
C PHE A 98 -6.90 8.38 36.96
N PRO A 99 -5.62 7.95 36.99
CA PRO A 99 -5.23 6.54 36.88
C PRO A 99 -5.95 5.58 37.84
N MET A 100 -6.01 5.95 39.12
CA MET A 100 -6.58 5.14 40.21
C MET A 100 -8.08 4.85 40.03
N LEU A 101 -8.83 5.70 39.31
CA LEU A 101 -10.27 5.52 39.10
C LEU A 101 -10.62 4.59 37.93
N SER A 102 -9.63 4.01 37.23
CA SER A 102 -9.82 3.14 36.07
C SER A 102 -10.82 1.99 36.26
N ILE A 103 -10.91 1.39 37.45
CA ILE A 103 -11.91 0.34 37.78
C ILE A 103 -13.35 0.85 37.69
N TYR A 104 -13.58 2.14 37.95
CA TYR A 104 -14.91 2.76 38.08
C TYR A 104 -15.38 3.53 36.83
N ASN A 105 -14.57 3.58 35.77
CA ASN A 105 -14.89 4.35 34.56
C ASN A 105 -15.95 3.70 33.65
N GLY A 106 -16.28 2.42 33.88
CA GLY A 106 -17.31 1.68 33.14
C GLY A 106 -18.72 2.03 33.61
N HIS A 107 -19.38 2.97 32.93
CA HIS A 107 -20.75 3.41 33.20
C HIS A 107 -21.57 3.36 31.90
N LEU A 108 -22.88 3.13 31.96
CA LEU A 108 -23.74 2.87 30.77
C LEU A 108 -23.72 3.98 29.70
N GLU A 109 -23.41 5.21 30.10
CA GLU A 109 -23.27 6.36 29.20
C GLU A 109 -21.91 6.43 28.48
N THR A 110 -20.88 5.80 29.07
CA THR A 110 -19.47 5.91 28.69
C THR A 110 -18.85 4.57 28.26
N ASP A 111 -19.59 3.48 28.39
CA ASP A 111 -19.24 2.11 28.03
C ASP A 111 -20.43 1.47 27.29
N TRP A 112 -20.15 0.78 26.18
CA TRP A 112 -21.15 -0.01 25.47
C TRP A 112 -21.67 -1.20 26.29
N ASN A 113 -20.89 -1.68 27.26
CA ASN A 113 -21.27 -2.70 28.23
C ASN A 113 -21.94 -3.94 27.60
N TYR A 114 -21.40 -4.42 26.48
CA TYR A 114 -21.90 -5.61 25.77
C TYR A 114 -21.85 -6.86 26.67
N GLU A 115 -22.60 -7.90 26.35
CA GLU A 115 -22.47 -9.22 27.00
C GLU A 115 -22.12 -10.30 25.96
N THR A 116 -21.33 -11.30 26.34
CA THR A 116 -21.20 -12.52 25.52
C THR A 116 -22.45 -13.38 25.59
N ILE A 117 -22.59 -14.32 24.66
CA ILE A 117 -23.45 -15.49 24.87
C ILE A 117 -22.89 -16.39 25.99
N VAL A 118 -23.71 -17.35 26.41
CA VAL A 118 -23.34 -18.41 27.37
C VAL A 118 -22.10 -19.16 26.86
N GLN A 119 -20.99 -19.03 27.57
CA GLN A 119 -19.75 -19.66 27.17
C GLN A 119 -19.75 -21.17 27.46
N LYS A 120 -19.42 -21.97 26.45
CA LYS A 120 -19.40 -23.45 26.51
C LYS A 120 -18.20 -23.99 27.30
N ASN A 121 -17.02 -23.42 27.03
CA ASN A 121 -15.72 -23.95 27.41
C ASN A 121 -14.99 -23.10 28.47
N SER A 122 -15.52 -21.91 28.79
CA SER A 122 -14.94 -20.87 29.66
C SER A 122 -16.02 -20.21 30.55
N CYS A 123 -15.67 -19.13 31.28
CA CYS A 123 -16.59 -18.24 32.02
C CYS A 123 -17.58 -18.91 33.01
N ARG A 124 -17.25 -20.12 33.49
CA ARG A 124 -18.13 -20.95 34.35
C ARG A 124 -18.47 -20.31 35.70
N GLY A 125 -17.66 -19.37 36.18
CA GLY A 125 -17.87 -18.64 37.44
C GLY A 125 -18.66 -17.34 37.29
N LEU A 126 -18.97 -16.91 36.07
CA LEU A 126 -19.69 -15.65 35.83
C LEU A 126 -21.21 -15.85 35.89
N LYS A 127 -21.94 -14.77 36.23
CA LYS A 127 -23.41 -14.76 36.25
C LYS A 127 -23.94 -15.18 34.89
N ASN A 128 -24.86 -16.16 34.87
CA ASN A 128 -25.41 -16.78 33.65
C ASN A 128 -24.36 -17.39 32.68
N ARG A 129 -23.09 -17.54 33.10
CA ARG A 129 -21.93 -17.89 32.23
C ARG A 129 -21.75 -16.95 31.03
N LYS A 130 -22.25 -15.73 31.14
CA LYS A 130 -21.99 -14.62 30.22
C LYS A 130 -20.91 -13.73 30.81
N MET A 131 -20.12 -13.09 29.95
CA MET A 131 -19.09 -12.16 30.39
C MET A 131 -19.47 -10.72 30.00
N PRO A 132 -19.38 -9.75 30.93
CA PRO A 132 -19.49 -8.34 30.59
C PRO A 132 -18.29 -7.92 29.74
N TRP A 133 -18.57 -7.15 28.69
CA TRP A 133 -17.64 -6.82 27.62
C TRP A 133 -17.52 -5.31 27.44
N SER A 134 -16.81 -4.67 28.37
CA SER A 134 -16.57 -3.23 28.36
C SER A 134 -15.84 -2.75 27.10
N ARG A 135 -16.44 -1.81 26.35
CA ARG A 135 -15.84 -1.04 25.24
C ARG A 135 -16.17 0.44 25.45
N GLY A 136 -15.17 1.31 25.44
CA GLY A 136 -15.41 2.74 25.68
C GLY A 136 -16.27 3.39 24.58
N LYS A 137 -17.33 4.07 25.00
CA LYS A 137 -18.30 4.83 24.18
C LYS A 137 -18.08 6.33 24.40
N MET A 138 -16.95 6.83 23.92
CA MET A 138 -16.50 8.22 24.04
C MET A 138 -15.32 8.48 23.08
N LEU A 139 -14.97 9.74 22.82
CA LEU A 139 -13.74 10.07 22.10
C LEU A 139 -12.50 9.54 22.87
N GLY A 140 -11.58 8.91 22.15
CA GLY A 140 -10.48 8.08 22.67
C GLY A 140 -10.88 6.63 23.00
N GLY A 141 -12.17 6.30 23.00
CA GLY A 141 -12.72 4.97 23.22
C GLY A 141 -12.20 4.28 24.49
N THR A 142 -11.83 3.00 24.35
CA THR A 142 -11.36 2.15 25.46
C THR A 142 -10.03 2.62 26.06
N SER A 143 -9.27 3.53 25.42
CA SER A 143 -8.06 4.12 26.05
C SER A 143 -8.38 4.95 27.31
N ASN A 144 -9.63 5.38 27.49
CA ASN A 144 -10.12 6.04 28.70
C ASN A 144 -10.57 5.07 29.82
N LEU A 145 -10.78 3.79 29.48
CA LEU A 145 -11.23 2.75 30.42
C LEU A 145 -10.10 1.80 30.84
N ASN A 146 -9.05 1.65 30.01
CA ASN A 146 -7.99 0.68 30.25
C ASN A 146 -7.10 1.02 31.48
N TRP A 147 -6.23 0.07 31.87
CA TRP A 147 -5.29 0.24 32.99
C TRP A 147 -3.94 0.87 32.59
N MET A 148 -3.91 1.63 31.50
CA MET A 148 -2.75 2.43 31.00
C MET A 148 -1.46 1.66 30.69
N ILE A 149 -1.40 0.34 30.90
CA ILE A 149 -0.22 -0.50 30.64
C ILE A 149 0.28 -0.29 29.21
N TYR A 150 1.56 0.06 29.03
CA TYR A 150 2.17 0.25 27.72
C TYR A 150 3.06 -0.94 27.36
N VAL A 151 2.78 -1.57 26.20
CA VAL A 151 3.59 -2.65 25.61
C VAL A 151 3.48 -2.54 24.09
N ARG A 152 4.61 -2.46 23.37
CA ARG A 152 4.60 -2.42 21.89
C ARG A 152 4.04 -3.72 21.27
N GLY A 153 4.27 -4.86 21.91
CA GLY A 153 4.04 -6.22 21.39
C GLY A 153 5.38 -6.92 21.10
N HIS A 154 5.38 -8.25 20.95
CA HIS A 154 6.60 -9.00 20.63
C HIS A 154 6.97 -8.80 19.16
N PRO A 155 8.28 -8.70 18.79
CA PRO A 155 8.65 -8.63 17.39
C PRO A 155 8.09 -9.76 16.55
N MET A 156 8.03 -10.97 17.13
CA MET A 156 7.45 -12.14 16.47
C MET A 156 5.92 -12.06 16.28
N ASP A 157 5.17 -11.25 17.05
CA ASP A 157 3.73 -11.07 16.79
C ASP A 157 3.53 -10.35 15.45
N PHE A 158 4.32 -9.31 15.23
CA PHE A 158 4.35 -8.50 14.03
C PHE A 158 5.01 -9.23 12.86
N ASN A 159 6.05 -10.01 13.10
CA ASN A 159 6.64 -10.89 12.08
C ASN A 159 5.67 -12.01 11.68
N ASN A 160 4.91 -12.58 12.62
CA ASN A 160 3.83 -13.49 12.29
C ASN A 160 2.62 -12.77 11.67
N TRP A 161 2.37 -11.48 11.94
CA TRP A 161 1.44 -10.68 11.12
C TRP A 161 1.97 -10.53 9.69
N ALA A 162 3.28 -10.32 9.51
CA ALA A 162 3.92 -10.33 8.20
C ALA A 162 3.70 -11.67 7.50
N GLU A 163 4.01 -12.79 8.15
CA GLU A 163 3.84 -14.14 7.59
C GLU A 163 2.37 -14.49 7.28
N LEU A 164 1.44 -14.33 8.23
CA LEU A 164 0.01 -14.61 8.04
C LEU A 164 -0.66 -13.69 7.02
N SER A 165 -0.14 -12.47 6.85
CA SER A 165 -0.67 -11.53 5.88
C SER A 165 0.02 -11.67 4.51
N GLY A 166 1.31 -11.98 4.48
CA GLY A 166 2.26 -11.75 3.38
C GLY A 166 2.96 -10.36 3.41
N ASP A 167 2.93 -9.61 4.53
CA ASP A 167 3.40 -8.21 4.60
C ASP A 167 4.69 -7.97 5.41
N GLU A 168 5.83 -7.82 4.75
CA GLU A 168 7.01 -7.38 5.50
C GLU A 168 6.88 -5.96 6.08
N GLN A 169 6.02 -5.08 5.55
CA GLN A 169 5.72 -3.80 6.20
C GLN A 169 5.00 -3.99 7.54
N TRP A 170 4.38 -5.14 7.81
CA TRP A 170 3.87 -5.50 9.15
C TRP A 170 4.95 -6.16 10.03
N ARG A 171 6.17 -6.48 9.55
CA ARG A 171 7.28 -6.91 10.43
C ARG A 171 7.64 -5.80 11.41
N TYR A 172 8.08 -6.20 12.61
CA TYR A 172 8.34 -5.28 13.72
C TYR A 172 9.27 -4.13 13.34
N GLU A 173 10.38 -4.41 12.66
CA GLU A 173 11.37 -3.41 12.22
C GLU A 173 10.76 -2.30 11.34
N ASN A 174 9.79 -2.64 10.49
CA ASN A 174 9.08 -1.70 9.63
C ASN A 174 7.94 -0.97 10.37
N LEU A 175 7.58 -1.43 11.57
CA LEU A 175 6.63 -0.78 12.47
C LEU A 175 7.30 0.12 13.53
N VAL A 176 8.57 -0.12 13.87
CA VAL A 176 9.35 0.71 14.82
C VAL A 176 9.27 2.22 14.50
N PRO A 177 9.38 2.69 13.23
CA PRO A 177 9.22 4.12 12.94
C PRO A 177 7.84 4.68 13.32
N TYR A 178 6.78 3.89 13.25
CA TYR A 178 5.43 4.31 13.64
C TYR A 178 5.24 4.32 15.15
N PHE A 179 5.84 3.37 15.88
CA PHE A 179 5.95 3.43 17.34
C PHE A 179 6.72 4.68 17.79
N ASN A 180 7.93 4.92 17.25
CA ASN A 180 8.73 6.10 17.57
C ASN A 180 8.04 7.44 17.18
N LYS A 181 7.08 7.41 16.23
CA LYS A 181 6.28 8.57 15.81
C LYS A 181 5.09 8.87 16.75
N MET A 182 4.60 7.87 17.49
CA MET A 182 3.53 8.05 18.48
C MET A 182 4.07 8.27 19.90
N GLU A 183 5.14 7.58 20.29
CA GLU A 183 5.68 7.53 21.65
C GLU A 183 6.51 8.76 22.04
N ASN A 184 6.52 9.09 23.33
CA ASN A 184 7.36 10.13 23.93
C ASN A 184 7.85 9.66 25.31
N TYR A 185 9.14 9.80 25.58
CA TYR A 185 9.81 9.28 26.78
C TYR A 185 10.60 10.39 27.50
N PRO A 186 10.75 10.33 28.83
CA PRO A 186 11.65 11.24 29.55
C PRO A 186 13.12 10.96 29.18
N GLU A 187 13.97 12.00 29.24
CA GLU A 187 15.37 11.96 28.78
C GLU A 187 16.22 10.83 29.39
N ASN A 188 15.89 10.40 30.63
CA ASN A 188 16.60 9.33 31.36
C ASN A 188 15.82 7.99 31.39
N PHE A 189 14.99 7.69 30.38
CA PHE A 189 14.13 6.49 30.39
C PHE A 189 14.89 5.15 30.25
N THR A 190 15.99 5.14 29.50
CA THR A 190 16.83 3.95 29.26
C THR A 190 18.28 4.37 29.04
N GLU A 191 19.20 3.46 29.34
CA GLU A 191 20.65 3.63 29.14
C GLU A 191 21.14 2.95 27.84
N ASP A 192 20.26 2.27 27.09
CA ASP A 192 20.62 1.63 25.81
C ASP A 192 20.82 2.70 24.71
N PRO A 193 22.06 2.89 24.18
CA PRO A 193 22.33 3.88 23.15
C PRO A 193 21.68 3.54 21.79
N ASN A 194 21.13 2.33 21.63
CA ASN A 194 20.42 1.90 20.43
C ASN A 194 18.91 2.12 20.53
N PHE A 195 18.37 2.48 21.70
CA PHE A 195 16.95 2.79 21.86
C PHE A 195 16.65 4.17 21.27
N GLN A 196 16.00 4.19 20.11
CA GLN A 196 15.56 5.44 19.49
C GLN A 196 14.32 5.98 20.20
N MET A 197 14.53 6.94 21.11
CA MET A 197 13.43 7.67 21.75
C MET A 197 12.55 8.38 20.72
N GLY A 198 11.24 8.18 20.83
CA GLY A 198 10.24 8.91 20.06
C GLY A 198 10.01 10.33 20.59
N ASN A 199 9.44 11.19 19.75
CA ASN A 199 8.98 12.55 20.11
C ASN A 199 7.54 12.78 19.63
N GLY A 200 6.69 11.76 19.80
CA GLY A 200 5.27 11.80 19.47
C GLY A 200 4.41 12.44 20.59
N PRO A 201 3.08 12.38 20.45
CA PRO A 201 2.14 12.96 21.43
C PRO A 201 1.74 11.99 22.56
N LEU A 202 2.11 10.71 22.51
CA LEU A 202 1.78 9.72 23.54
C LEU A 202 2.94 9.57 24.55
N TYR A 203 2.82 10.28 25.67
CA TYR A 203 3.75 10.17 26.78
C TYR A 203 3.69 8.81 27.49
N ILE A 204 4.88 8.25 27.73
CA ILE A 204 5.10 7.00 28.44
C ILE A 204 6.00 7.26 29.64
N SER A 205 5.57 6.78 30.80
CA SER A 205 6.30 6.85 32.06
C SER A 205 6.55 5.44 32.59
N ARG A 206 7.75 5.19 33.11
CA ARG A 206 8.01 4.00 33.93
C ARG A 206 7.32 4.13 35.28
N TYR A 207 6.70 3.05 35.75
CA TYR A 207 6.09 3.03 37.07
C TYR A 207 7.14 3.15 38.19
N PRO A 208 6.87 3.86 39.31
CA PRO A 208 7.78 3.91 40.45
C PRO A 208 8.08 2.51 41.02
N ASN A 209 9.33 2.24 41.38
CA ASN A 209 9.72 0.93 41.94
C ASN A 209 9.08 0.70 43.32
N SER A 210 8.05 -0.15 43.37
CA SER A 210 7.56 -0.68 44.65
C SER A 210 8.45 -1.84 45.13
N PRO A 211 8.49 -2.16 46.44
CA PRO A 211 9.25 -3.30 46.97
C PRO A 211 8.86 -4.64 46.32
N LEU A 212 7.58 -4.79 45.94
CA LEU A 212 7.08 -5.96 45.21
C LEU A 212 7.52 -5.98 43.74
N THR A 213 7.61 -4.83 43.06
CA THR A 213 8.20 -4.74 41.70
C THR A 213 9.69 -5.11 41.73
N SER A 214 10.46 -4.63 42.71
CA SER A 214 11.87 -5.02 42.85
C SER A 214 12.03 -6.53 43.09
N THR A 215 11.18 -7.11 43.95
CA THR A 215 11.16 -8.55 44.25
C THR A 215 10.75 -9.39 43.03
N TRP A 216 9.78 -8.93 42.26
CA TRP A 216 9.33 -9.56 41.01
C TRP A 216 10.47 -9.73 40.00
N VAL A 217 11.26 -8.67 39.84
CA VAL A 217 12.44 -8.66 38.97
C VAL A 217 13.56 -9.55 39.55
N GLU A 218 13.81 -9.48 40.86
CA GLU A 218 14.79 -10.32 41.56
C GLU A 218 14.49 -11.83 41.44
N ALA A 219 13.25 -12.24 41.67
CA ALA A 219 12.79 -13.62 41.52
C ALA A 219 12.94 -14.14 40.08
N GLY A 220 12.72 -13.28 39.08
CA GLY A 220 12.99 -13.61 37.68
C GLY A 220 14.47 -13.94 37.44
N ARG A 221 15.36 -13.16 38.05
CA ARG A 221 16.82 -13.35 37.96
C ARG A 221 17.26 -14.68 38.56
N GLU A 222 16.73 -15.05 39.72
CA GLU A 222 17.05 -16.32 40.39
C GLU A 222 16.72 -17.55 39.53
N LEU A 223 15.62 -17.50 38.77
CA LEU A 223 15.23 -18.56 37.85
C LEU A 223 16.01 -18.54 36.52
N GLY A 224 16.93 -17.57 36.33
CA GLY A 224 17.77 -17.43 35.15
C GLY A 224 17.15 -16.65 34.00
N PHE A 225 16.08 -15.87 34.25
CA PHE A 225 15.50 -14.97 33.23
C PHE A 225 16.28 -13.65 33.14
N LYS A 226 16.18 -12.99 31.98
CA LYS A 226 16.65 -11.61 31.83
C LYS A 226 15.79 -10.63 32.65
N THR A 227 16.44 -9.57 33.12
CA THR A 227 15.86 -8.54 33.99
C THR A 227 16.34 -7.13 33.63
N GLU A 228 16.75 -6.92 32.38
CA GLU A 228 17.23 -5.63 31.86
C GLU A 228 16.03 -4.69 31.66
N SER A 229 16.18 -3.38 31.88
CA SER A 229 15.06 -2.42 31.89
C SER A 229 14.45 -2.08 30.52
N ASP A 230 14.90 -2.73 29.45
CA ASP A 230 14.51 -2.43 28.07
C ASP A 230 14.07 -3.70 27.32
N TYR A 231 12.77 -3.98 27.35
CA TYR A 231 12.13 -5.05 26.56
C TYR A 231 11.69 -4.57 25.17
N TYR A 232 12.13 -3.39 24.72
CA TYR A 232 11.79 -2.84 23.41
C TYR A 232 12.84 -3.18 22.34
N ASN A 233 14.06 -3.55 22.75
CA ASN A 233 15.18 -3.99 21.89
C ASN A 233 15.00 -5.36 21.19
N GLY A 234 13.87 -6.03 21.43
CA GLY A 234 13.48 -7.28 20.78
C GLY A 234 13.74 -8.56 21.59
N TYR A 235 14.26 -8.46 22.82
CA TYR A 235 14.33 -9.58 23.77
C TYR A 235 13.32 -9.37 24.92
N GLN A 236 12.12 -9.94 24.81
CA GLN A 236 11.06 -9.74 25.83
C GLN A 236 10.93 -10.88 26.84
N LEU A 237 11.60 -12.02 26.66
CA LEU A 237 11.55 -13.11 27.66
C LEU A 237 12.30 -12.69 28.92
N GLY A 238 11.56 -12.35 29.97
CA GLY A 238 12.10 -11.76 31.18
C GLY A 238 11.05 -11.23 32.15
N PHE A 239 11.52 -10.62 33.24
CA PHE A 239 10.72 -9.99 34.30
C PHE A 239 11.10 -8.52 34.46
N TYR A 240 10.12 -7.62 34.40
CA TYR A 240 10.32 -6.18 34.23
C TYR A 240 9.35 -5.35 35.09
N PRO A 241 9.70 -4.11 35.45
CA PRO A 241 8.73 -3.08 35.83
C PRO A 241 7.73 -2.82 34.69
N ALA A 242 6.50 -2.42 35.02
CA ALA A 242 5.52 -2.03 34.01
C ALA A 242 5.70 -0.56 33.59
N ASP A 243 5.65 -0.29 32.28
CA ASP A 243 5.55 1.06 31.74
C ASP A 243 4.08 1.43 31.49
N ALA A 244 3.74 2.73 31.52
CA ALA A 244 2.35 3.19 31.44
C ALA A 244 2.18 4.51 30.67
N THR A 245 1.02 4.68 30.02
CA THR A 245 0.61 5.92 29.35
C THR A 245 0.09 6.95 30.36
N VAL A 246 1.00 7.53 31.13
CA VAL A 246 0.72 8.54 32.16
C VAL A 246 1.68 9.72 32.00
N HIS A 247 1.16 10.93 32.14
CA HIS A 247 1.90 12.20 32.07
C HIS A 247 1.40 13.16 33.14
N GLU A 248 2.29 13.76 33.91
CA GLU A 248 1.96 14.68 35.03
C GLU A 248 0.90 14.11 36.01
N GLY A 249 0.92 12.79 36.23
CA GLY A 249 -0.04 12.09 37.09
C GLY A 249 -1.42 11.86 36.46
N ARG A 250 -1.61 12.16 35.18
CA ARG A 250 -2.85 11.99 34.41
C ARG A 250 -2.69 10.95 33.30
N ARG A 251 -3.77 10.26 32.96
CA ARG A 251 -3.85 9.33 31.82
C ARG A 251 -3.55 10.03 30.50
N ALA A 252 -2.49 9.62 29.81
CA ALA A 252 -2.21 9.98 28.42
C ALA A 252 -2.98 9.05 27.47
N GLY A 253 -4.30 9.21 27.41
CA GLY A 253 -5.17 8.41 26.52
C GLY A 253 -5.20 8.97 25.09
N ALA A 254 -5.74 8.21 24.13
CA ALA A 254 -5.78 8.65 22.73
C ALA A 254 -6.56 9.97 22.53
N TYR A 255 -7.57 10.24 23.36
CA TYR A 255 -8.23 11.56 23.36
C TYR A 255 -7.28 12.69 23.77
N PHE A 256 -6.62 12.55 24.92
CA PHE A 256 -5.73 13.57 25.50
C PHE A 256 -4.49 13.82 24.61
N SER A 257 -3.94 12.78 24.00
CA SER A 257 -2.78 12.89 23.10
C SER A 257 -3.11 13.35 21.68
N TYR A 258 -4.24 12.91 21.09
CA TYR A 258 -4.50 13.09 19.65
C TYR A 258 -5.76 13.90 19.30
N ILE A 259 -6.72 14.11 20.20
CA ILE A 259 -7.96 14.84 19.86
C ILE A 259 -8.04 16.19 20.57
N GLU A 260 -7.76 16.22 21.88
CA GLU A 260 -7.80 17.44 22.67
C GLU A 260 -6.89 18.56 22.14
N PRO A 261 -5.63 18.32 21.73
CA PRO A 261 -4.74 19.39 21.26
C PRO A 261 -5.17 20.02 19.93
N VAL A 262 -5.82 19.24 19.05
CA VAL A 262 -6.16 19.65 17.67
C VAL A 262 -7.63 19.99 17.47
N ARG A 263 -8.45 19.95 18.53
CA ARG A 263 -9.89 20.23 18.45
C ARG A 263 -10.23 21.63 17.94
N SER A 264 -9.27 22.56 18.01
CA SER A 264 -9.38 23.93 17.47
C SER A 264 -8.98 24.04 15.98
N HIS A 265 -8.47 22.96 15.36
CA HIS A 265 -8.06 22.95 13.96
C HIS A 265 -9.27 23.18 13.04
N LYS A 266 -9.20 24.21 12.20
CA LYS A 266 -10.31 24.62 11.32
C LYS A 266 -10.71 23.54 10.29
N ASN A 267 -9.80 22.62 9.99
CA ASN A 267 -9.98 21.53 9.04
C ASN A 267 -10.35 20.18 9.69
N LEU A 268 -10.45 20.10 11.03
CA LEU A 268 -10.98 18.93 11.74
C LEU A 268 -12.33 19.27 12.36
N LYS A 269 -13.40 18.66 11.86
CA LYS A 269 -14.74 18.76 12.44
C LYS A 269 -15.04 17.49 13.23
N ILE A 270 -15.45 17.64 14.48
CA ILE A 270 -15.86 16.53 15.34
C ILE A 270 -17.38 16.63 15.56
N ARG A 271 -18.08 15.51 15.45
CA ARG A 271 -19.49 15.35 15.83
C ARG A 271 -19.59 14.20 16.82
N SER A 272 -19.98 14.54 18.03
CA SER A 272 -20.24 13.57 19.09
C SER A 272 -21.67 13.04 18.95
N PHE A 273 -22.06 12.04 19.76
CA PHE A 273 -23.44 11.53 19.82
C PHE A 273 -24.04 11.10 18.46
N SER A 274 -23.18 10.74 17.50
CA SER A 274 -23.48 10.54 16.09
C SER A 274 -23.45 9.06 15.73
N HIS A 275 -24.63 8.42 15.68
CA HIS A 275 -24.77 7.02 15.28
C HIS A 275 -24.89 6.89 13.76
N VAL A 276 -23.99 6.11 13.13
CA VAL A 276 -23.99 5.91 11.68
C VAL A 276 -24.95 4.77 11.31
N THR A 277 -25.97 5.09 10.52
CA THR A 277 -26.95 4.13 9.99
C THR A 277 -27.02 4.22 8.46
N LYS A 278 -27.75 3.30 7.83
CA LYS A 278 -27.72 3.10 6.36
C LYS A 278 -28.38 4.24 5.57
N ASP A 279 -29.39 4.91 6.13
CA ASP A 279 -30.37 5.71 5.38
C ASP A 279 -30.29 7.22 5.67
N HIS A 280 -29.06 7.76 5.61
CA HIS A 280 -28.67 9.15 5.93
C HIS A 280 -28.64 9.52 7.43
N LEU A 281 -27.79 10.50 7.76
CA LEU A 281 -27.51 11.00 9.11
C LEU A 281 -28.76 11.56 9.81
N MET A 282 -29.41 10.73 10.61
CA MET A 282 -30.36 11.16 11.65
C MET A 282 -29.57 11.65 12.88
N THR A 283 -29.30 12.96 12.96
CA THR A 283 -29.02 13.59 14.26
C THR A 283 -30.26 13.42 15.14
N SER A 284 -30.13 12.74 16.28
CA SER A 284 -31.26 12.34 17.11
C SER A 284 -31.87 13.53 17.88
N MET A 285 -32.80 14.22 17.21
CA MET A 285 -33.77 15.08 17.87
C MET A 285 -34.80 14.21 18.63
N PHE A 286 -34.48 13.87 19.88
CA PHE A 286 -35.52 13.52 20.86
C PHE A 286 -35.77 14.68 21.83
N PRO A 287 -37.04 14.99 22.16
CA PRO A 287 -37.40 16.17 22.95
C PRO A 287 -36.89 16.08 24.39
N VAL A 288 -36.67 17.25 24.97
CA VAL A 288 -36.54 17.42 26.42
C VAL A 288 -37.90 17.10 27.06
N VAL A 289 -37.93 16.15 27.98
CA VAL A 289 -39.00 16.04 28.99
C VAL A 289 -38.35 16.27 30.35
N PHE A 290 -38.67 17.42 30.94
CA PHE A 290 -38.35 17.75 32.33
C PHE A 290 -39.12 16.82 33.28
N ASN A 291 -38.48 16.41 34.37
CA ASN A 291 -39.17 16.21 35.63
C ASN A 291 -38.21 16.41 36.81
N GLU A 292 -38.69 17.12 37.82
CA GLU A 292 -38.00 17.52 39.07
C GLU A 292 -38.09 16.36 40.11
N ALA A 293 -37.50 16.34 41.31
CA ALA A 293 -36.76 17.29 42.15
C ALA A 293 -35.78 16.50 43.07
N VAL A 294 -34.55 16.92 43.35
CA VAL A 294 -34.08 17.74 44.52
C VAL A 294 -34.54 17.26 45.91
N VAL A 295 -33.60 16.77 46.75
CA VAL A 295 -33.63 16.94 48.23
C VAL A 295 -32.22 17.19 48.81
N LEU A 296 -32.11 18.33 49.50
CA LEU A 296 -31.11 18.87 50.44
C LEU A 296 -30.15 17.92 51.19
N LEU A 297 -28.91 18.41 51.40
CA LEU A 297 -28.35 18.62 52.75
C LEU A 297 -27.51 19.92 52.81
N ARG A 298 -27.66 20.70 53.90
CA ARG A 298 -26.85 21.89 54.21
C ARG A 298 -25.77 21.52 55.25
N THR A 299 -24.51 21.93 55.07
CA THR A 299 -23.89 23.05 55.83
C THR A 299 -22.36 23.17 55.66
N ARG A 300 -21.92 24.42 55.41
CA ARG A 300 -20.68 25.10 55.85
C ARG A 300 -19.31 24.69 55.27
N ASN A 301 -18.83 25.59 54.40
CA ASN A 301 -17.48 26.16 54.30
C ASN A 301 -16.29 25.22 54.04
N VAL A 302 -16.03 24.96 52.75
CA VAL A 302 -14.67 24.89 52.19
C VAL A 302 -14.67 25.76 50.92
N THR A 303 -13.68 26.63 50.74
CA THR A 303 -13.58 27.52 49.57
C THR A 303 -12.88 26.85 48.40
N LEU A 304 -13.25 27.25 47.18
CA LEU A 304 -12.79 26.68 45.91
C LEU A 304 -11.26 26.66 45.77
N GLU A 305 -10.59 27.71 46.26
CA GLU A 305 -9.14 27.85 46.21
C GLU A 305 -8.43 26.72 46.96
N THR A 306 -8.89 26.33 48.15
CA THR A 306 -8.26 25.28 48.96
C THR A 306 -8.30 23.91 48.27
N VAL A 307 -9.32 23.62 47.46
CA VAL A 307 -9.42 22.36 46.70
C VAL A 307 -8.61 22.42 45.41
N LEU A 308 -8.62 23.55 44.69
CA LEU A 308 -7.82 23.71 43.47
C LEU A 308 -6.32 23.79 43.75
N GLU A 309 -5.90 24.39 44.86
CA GLU A 309 -4.51 24.42 45.33
C GLU A 309 -4.06 23.03 45.79
N TYR A 310 -4.93 22.28 46.48
CA TYR A 310 -4.67 20.87 46.83
C TYR A 310 -4.52 19.96 45.60
N VAL A 311 -5.37 20.11 44.57
CA VAL A 311 -5.28 19.32 43.33
C VAL A 311 -4.11 19.76 42.43
N LYS A 312 -3.73 21.05 42.42
CA LYS A 312 -2.54 21.53 41.71
C LYS A 312 -1.23 21.02 42.33
N ASN A 313 -1.16 20.98 43.67
CA ASN A 313 0.10 20.71 44.35
C ASN A 313 0.34 19.23 44.68
N ASN A 314 -0.71 18.39 44.75
CA ASN A 314 -0.62 17.03 45.30
C ASN A 314 -1.02 15.93 44.29
N THR A 315 -0.29 15.79 43.19
CA THR A 315 -0.54 14.76 42.15
C THR A 315 -0.20 13.32 42.57
N GLY A 316 0.61 13.13 43.61
CA GLY A 316 1.29 11.84 43.88
C GLY A 316 0.40 10.61 44.12
N VAL A 317 -0.74 10.77 44.83
CA VAL A 317 -1.56 9.61 45.27
C VAL A 317 -2.57 9.17 44.21
N LEU A 318 -3.20 10.12 43.49
CA LEU A 318 -4.21 9.80 42.48
C LEU A 318 -3.58 9.31 41.15
N ALA A 319 -2.28 9.53 40.98
CA ALA A 319 -1.47 9.05 39.86
C ALA A 319 -1.17 7.53 39.89
N PHE A 320 -1.50 6.83 40.98
CA PHE A 320 -1.14 5.42 41.20
C PHE A 320 -1.82 4.51 40.16
N ASN A 321 -1.02 3.67 39.49
CA ASN A 321 -1.48 2.64 38.58
C ASN A 321 -1.49 1.28 39.28
N LEU A 322 -2.41 0.39 38.92
CA LEU A 322 -2.66 -0.87 39.62
C LEU A 322 -1.76 -2.03 39.17
N VAL A 323 -1.08 -1.90 38.03
CA VAL A 323 -0.14 -2.91 37.51
C VAL A 323 1.27 -2.33 37.61
N SER A 324 2.15 -2.97 38.38
CA SER A 324 3.49 -2.47 38.70
C SER A 324 4.63 -3.30 38.11
N GLY A 325 4.33 -4.49 37.58
CA GLY A 325 5.30 -5.40 36.97
C GLY A 325 4.69 -6.27 35.88
N ILE A 326 5.52 -6.70 34.94
CA ILE A 326 5.16 -7.54 33.79
C ILE A 326 6.23 -8.62 33.59
N ALA A 327 5.86 -9.77 33.05
CA ALA A 327 6.81 -10.78 32.59
C ALA A 327 6.26 -11.52 31.37
N PHE A 328 7.16 -11.93 30.47
CA PHE A 328 6.83 -12.76 29.32
C PHE A 328 7.60 -14.08 29.42
N ILE A 329 6.90 -15.21 29.27
CA ILE A 329 7.47 -16.55 29.45
C ILE A 329 7.06 -17.50 28.33
N ASN A 330 7.86 -18.54 28.12
CA ASN A 330 7.47 -19.73 27.37
C ASN A 330 7.25 -20.88 28.35
N THR A 331 6.01 -21.34 28.50
CA THR A 331 5.64 -22.40 29.44
C THR A 331 6.22 -23.77 29.11
N SER A 332 6.65 -23.98 27.85
CA SER A 332 7.17 -25.26 27.35
C SER A 332 8.70 -25.36 27.32
N GLN A 333 9.41 -24.24 27.45
CA GLN A 333 10.89 -24.17 27.42
C GLN A 333 11.42 -23.40 28.63
N ALA A 334 11.57 -24.09 29.75
CA ALA A 334 12.24 -23.53 30.92
C ALA A 334 13.78 -23.64 30.76
N LYS A 335 14.49 -22.51 30.87
CA LYS A 335 15.96 -22.37 30.97
C LYS A 335 16.80 -22.50 29.69
N LEU A 336 16.41 -21.88 28.57
CA LEU A 336 17.35 -21.54 27.51
C LEU A 336 17.53 -20.02 27.41
N LEU A 337 18.77 -19.60 27.11
CA LEU A 337 19.11 -18.19 26.89
C LEU A 337 18.21 -17.63 25.78
N PRO A 338 17.59 -16.45 25.96
CA PRO A 338 16.69 -15.89 24.97
C PRO A 338 17.48 -15.50 23.72
N ASP A 339 17.32 -16.28 22.65
CA ASP A 339 17.66 -15.84 21.32
C ASP A 339 16.54 -14.93 20.76
N LYS A 340 16.76 -14.31 19.60
CA LYS A 340 15.73 -13.45 18.97
C LYS A 340 14.55 -14.22 18.36
N THR A 341 14.55 -15.56 18.39
CA THR A 341 13.48 -16.41 17.82
C THR A 341 12.50 -16.94 18.86
N SER A 342 12.88 -16.88 20.14
CA SER A 342 12.14 -17.43 21.28
C SER A 342 10.86 -16.62 21.61
N TRP A 343 9.73 -17.02 21.01
CA TRP A 343 8.43 -16.35 21.13
C TRP A 343 7.69 -16.73 22.44
N PRO A 344 7.37 -15.78 23.34
CA PRO A 344 6.56 -16.06 24.53
C PRO A 344 5.15 -16.55 24.19
N ASN A 345 4.66 -17.53 24.97
CA ASN A 345 3.31 -18.07 24.84
C ASN A 345 2.38 -17.68 26.02
N ALA A 346 2.93 -17.11 27.09
CA ALA A 346 2.17 -16.57 28.22
C ALA A 346 2.76 -15.25 28.74
N VAL A 347 1.88 -14.38 29.24
CA VAL A 347 2.23 -13.10 29.89
C VAL A 347 1.73 -13.12 31.32
N LEU A 348 2.55 -12.63 32.26
CA LEU A 348 2.20 -12.41 33.65
C LEU A 348 2.15 -10.90 33.95
N LEU A 349 1.16 -10.47 34.74
CA LEU A 349 1.07 -9.10 35.25
C LEU A 349 1.00 -9.12 36.78
N LEU A 350 1.85 -8.31 37.43
CA LEU A 350 1.86 -8.13 38.88
C LEU A 350 0.96 -6.96 39.29
N ILE A 351 0.01 -7.26 40.18
CA ILE A 351 -0.85 -6.29 40.85
C ILE A 351 -0.54 -6.37 42.36
N PRO A 352 0.24 -5.42 42.91
CA PRO A 352 0.45 -5.34 44.35
C PRO A 352 -0.83 -4.82 45.02
N VAL A 353 -1.51 -5.65 45.82
CA VAL A 353 -2.65 -5.22 46.66
C VAL A 353 -2.18 -5.11 48.11
N ALA A 354 -1.17 -4.26 48.30
CA ALA A 354 -0.68 -3.76 49.57
C ALA A 354 -0.08 -2.37 49.34
N LEU A 355 -0.61 -1.36 50.04
CA LEU A 355 0.17 -0.17 50.37
C LEU A 355 1.09 -0.59 51.52
N ASP A 356 2.40 -0.34 51.42
CA ASP A 356 3.28 -0.65 52.54
C ASP A 356 3.01 0.30 53.73
N GLU A 357 3.51 -0.04 54.93
CA GLU A 357 3.20 0.73 56.13
C GLU A 357 3.86 2.12 56.13
N GLU A 358 4.90 2.36 55.33
CA GLU A 358 5.57 3.65 55.15
C GLU A 358 4.86 4.51 54.11
N GLU A 359 4.48 3.95 52.95
CA GLU A 359 3.60 4.59 51.96
C GLU A 359 2.24 4.97 52.57
N ALA A 360 1.63 4.07 53.34
CA ALA A 360 0.39 4.34 54.07
C ALA A 360 0.59 5.36 55.19
N THR A 361 1.72 5.34 55.90
CA THR A 361 2.08 6.36 56.91
C THR A 361 2.24 7.73 56.29
N ASN A 362 2.98 7.83 55.19
CA ASN A 362 3.21 9.06 54.45
C ASN A 362 1.87 9.57 53.90
N LEU A 363 1.06 8.72 53.28
CA LEU A 363 -0.30 9.02 52.87
C LEU A 363 -1.14 9.59 54.03
N PHE A 364 -1.24 8.90 55.16
CA PHE A 364 -2.09 9.32 56.29
C PHE A 364 -1.60 10.61 56.96
N ASN A 365 -0.30 10.76 57.18
CA ASN A 365 0.28 11.99 57.70
C ASN A 365 0.00 13.18 56.76
N TYR A 366 0.13 12.96 55.46
CA TYR A 366 -0.07 13.95 54.40
C TYR A 366 -1.53 14.34 54.18
N VAL A 367 -2.50 13.43 54.41
CA VAL A 367 -3.94 13.75 54.41
C VAL A 367 -4.51 14.11 55.79
N GLY A 368 -3.67 14.24 56.81
CA GLY A 368 -4.08 14.61 58.17
C GLY A 368 -5.00 13.60 58.85
N ILE A 369 -4.82 12.32 58.53
CA ILE A 369 -5.46 11.18 59.21
C ILE A 369 -4.53 10.71 60.34
N ASP A 370 -5.09 10.42 61.51
CA ASP A 370 -4.36 9.78 62.62
C ASP A 370 -3.74 8.47 62.13
N THR A 371 -2.42 8.48 61.96
CA THR A 371 -1.59 7.41 61.39
C THR A 371 -1.83 6.09 62.13
N LYS A 372 -1.91 6.14 63.47
CA LYS A 372 -2.12 4.95 64.31
C LYS A 372 -3.52 4.38 64.15
N LYS A 373 -4.54 5.20 63.89
CA LYS A 373 -5.88 4.73 63.53
C LYS A 373 -5.98 4.23 62.09
N GLY A 374 -5.36 4.92 61.12
CA GLY A 374 -5.37 4.54 59.70
C GLY A 374 -4.75 3.16 59.48
N ILE A 375 -3.53 2.96 60.01
CA ILE A 375 -2.82 1.67 60.02
C ILE A 375 -3.66 0.57 60.68
N LYS A 376 -4.26 0.86 61.85
CA LYS A 376 -5.11 -0.10 62.56
C LYS A 376 -6.38 -0.48 61.80
N TYR A 377 -6.86 0.37 60.90
CA TYR A 377 -8.01 0.08 60.03
C TYR A 377 -7.58 -0.74 58.81
N LEU A 378 -6.48 -0.39 58.14
CA LEU A 378 -5.88 -1.17 57.04
C LEU A 378 -5.57 -2.60 57.48
N LYS A 379 -4.85 -2.77 58.60
CA LYS A 379 -4.52 -4.09 59.18
C LYS A 379 -5.74 -4.93 59.59
N LYS A 380 -6.94 -4.34 59.62
CA LYS A 380 -8.21 -5.03 59.95
C LYS A 380 -9.07 -5.35 58.72
N SER A 381 -8.91 -4.64 57.59
CA SER A 381 -9.60 -4.94 56.32
C SER A 381 -8.75 -5.78 55.36
N LEU A 382 -7.43 -5.56 55.35
CA LEU A 382 -6.44 -6.37 54.62
C LEU A 382 -5.77 -7.33 55.61
N ALA A 383 -6.52 -8.33 56.08
CA ALA A 383 -6.03 -9.29 57.07
C ALA A 383 -4.92 -10.24 56.55
N LYS A 384 -4.58 -10.14 55.26
CA LYS A 384 -3.38 -10.68 54.63
C LYS A 384 -2.97 -9.71 53.52
N GLU A 385 -1.68 -9.38 53.45
CA GLU A 385 -1.10 -8.75 52.27
C GLU A 385 -1.23 -9.73 51.10
N THR A 386 -1.78 -9.29 49.96
CA THR A 386 -1.95 -10.16 48.79
C THR A 386 -1.44 -9.47 47.53
N ALA A 387 -0.61 -10.17 46.76
CA ALA A 387 -0.29 -9.79 45.39
C ALA A 387 -1.12 -10.69 44.46
N SER A 388 -1.69 -10.10 43.40
CA SER A 388 -2.36 -10.87 42.35
C SER A 388 -1.45 -10.94 41.12
N ILE A 389 -1.22 -12.16 40.63
CA ILE A 389 -0.50 -12.40 39.38
C ILE A 389 -1.55 -12.82 38.34
N LEU A 390 -1.81 -11.95 37.36
CA LEU A 390 -2.71 -12.28 36.25
C LEU A 390 -1.92 -13.02 35.17
N LEU A 391 -2.41 -14.20 34.77
CA LEU A 391 -1.83 -15.02 33.72
C LEU A 391 -2.70 -14.94 32.46
N THR A 392 -2.08 -14.61 31.32
CA THR A 392 -2.75 -14.46 30.02
C THR A 392 -2.11 -15.40 29.00
N VAL A 393 -2.93 -16.15 28.25
CA VAL A 393 -2.46 -16.89 27.06
C VAL A 393 -2.12 -15.86 25.99
N ALA A 394 -0.86 -15.80 25.60
CA ALA A 394 -0.36 -14.75 24.70
C ALA A 394 -0.67 -15.08 23.23
N LEU A 395 -0.65 -16.37 22.86
CA LEU A 395 -0.86 -16.87 21.49
C LEU A 395 -2.06 -17.82 21.36
N PRO A 396 -3.31 -17.37 21.61
CA PRO A 396 -4.49 -18.24 21.60
C PRO A 396 -4.73 -18.86 20.22
N LYS A 397 -5.10 -20.15 20.20
CA LYS A 397 -5.48 -20.95 19.04
C LYS A 397 -7.01 -21.06 18.87
N SER A 398 -7.78 -20.89 19.94
CA SER A 398 -9.25 -20.81 19.92
C SER A 398 -9.73 -19.59 19.12
N ARG A 399 -10.88 -19.71 18.44
CA ARG A 399 -11.43 -18.66 17.58
C ARG A 399 -12.94 -18.51 17.84
N GLY A 400 -13.38 -17.28 18.01
CA GLY A 400 -14.77 -16.90 18.22
C GLY A 400 -15.39 -16.20 17.01
N THR A 401 -16.66 -15.82 17.16
CA THR A 401 -17.48 -15.13 16.17
C THR A 401 -18.25 -13.96 16.81
N ILE A 402 -18.57 -12.98 15.97
CA ILE A 402 -19.52 -11.91 16.26
C ILE A 402 -20.51 -11.94 15.11
N THR A 403 -21.81 -12.02 15.43
CA THR A 403 -22.90 -12.05 14.45
C THR A 403 -23.98 -11.05 14.84
N LEU A 404 -24.83 -10.68 13.88
CA LEU A 404 -25.96 -9.80 14.17
C LEU A 404 -27.04 -10.57 14.96
N ASP A 405 -27.56 -9.96 16.01
CA ASP A 405 -28.76 -10.48 16.73
C ASP A 405 -30.04 -10.12 15.96
N SER A 406 -30.05 -8.92 15.38
CA SER A 406 -31.17 -8.37 14.62
C SER A 406 -30.69 -7.52 13.44
N LYS A 407 -31.64 -7.04 12.62
CA LYS A 407 -31.40 -6.11 11.51
C LYS A 407 -31.41 -4.64 11.95
N ASP A 408 -31.78 -4.35 13.19
CA ASP A 408 -31.78 -3.01 13.77
C ASP A 408 -30.34 -2.62 14.12
N PRO A 409 -29.81 -1.48 13.61
CA PRO A 409 -28.46 -1.04 13.93
C PRO A 409 -28.27 -0.60 15.40
N PHE A 410 -29.34 -0.47 16.19
CA PHE A 410 -29.27 -0.14 17.62
C PHE A 410 -29.25 -1.37 18.54
N ASP A 411 -29.58 -2.56 18.02
CA ASP A 411 -29.48 -3.81 18.79
C ASP A 411 -28.01 -4.25 18.92
N TYR A 412 -27.66 -4.81 20.08
CA TYR A 412 -26.31 -5.30 20.34
C TYR A 412 -26.02 -6.59 19.58
N PRO A 413 -24.78 -6.80 19.08
CA PRO A 413 -24.43 -8.01 18.36
C PRO A 413 -24.30 -9.22 19.30
N ILE A 414 -24.53 -10.41 18.75
CA ILE A 414 -24.22 -11.68 19.40
C ILE A 414 -22.69 -11.85 19.42
N ILE A 415 -22.10 -11.92 20.61
CA ILE A 415 -20.66 -12.11 20.80
C ILE A 415 -20.41 -13.52 21.37
N ASP A 416 -19.81 -14.42 20.59
CA ASP A 416 -19.29 -15.70 21.08
C ASP A 416 -17.77 -15.83 20.89
N PRO A 417 -16.97 -15.56 21.93
CA PRO A 417 -15.52 -15.66 21.78
C PRO A 417 -14.94 -17.08 21.78
N ASN A 418 -15.71 -18.10 22.21
CA ASN A 418 -15.35 -19.52 22.14
C ASN A 418 -13.96 -19.90 22.73
N TYR A 419 -13.58 -19.34 23.89
CA TYR A 419 -12.27 -19.63 24.51
C TYR A 419 -12.11 -21.08 24.95
N PHE A 420 -10.87 -21.56 24.95
CA PHE A 420 -10.51 -22.91 25.41
C PHE A 420 -11.27 -24.03 24.65
N GLU A 421 -11.66 -23.74 23.41
CA GLU A 421 -12.06 -24.75 22.43
C GLU A 421 -10.87 -25.63 22.08
N LYS A 422 -9.71 -25.00 21.85
CA LYS A 422 -8.45 -25.69 21.57
C LYS A 422 -7.79 -26.13 22.87
N LYS A 423 -7.32 -27.39 22.92
CA LYS A 423 -6.69 -27.98 24.10
C LYS A 423 -5.31 -27.38 24.37
N GLU A 424 -4.69 -26.86 23.32
CA GLU A 424 -3.40 -26.19 23.33
C GLU A 424 -3.42 -24.94 24.23
N ASP A 425 -4.49 -24.14 24.14
CA ASP A 425 -4.68 -22.94 24.98
C ASP A 425 -4.85 -23.32 26.46
N VAL A 426 -5.56 -24.42 26.71
CA VAL A 426 -5.77 -24.99 28.05
C VAL A 426 -4.46 -25.50 28.62
N LYS A 427 -3.63 -26.15 27.81
CA LYS A 427 -2.30 -26.61 28.22
C LYS A 427 -1.39 -25.44 28.62
N VAL A 428 -1.30 -24.40 27.79
CA VAL A 428 -0.47 -23.21 28.07
C VAL A 428 -0.86 -22.54 29.38
N ILE A 429 -2.15 -22.32 29.63
CA ILE A 429 -2.60 -21.67 30.88
C ILE A 429 -2.39 -22.58 32.11
N VAL A 430 -2.55 -23.91 31.98
CA VAL A 430 -2.26 -24.87 33.06
C VAL A 430 -0.76 -24.90 33.41
N GLU A 431 0.11 -24.95 32.41
CA GLU A 431 1.56 -24.89 32.61
C GLU A 431 2.00 -23.53 33.19
N GLY A 432 1.37 -22.43 32.76
CA GLY A 432 1.57 -21.11 33.34
C GLY A 432 1.17 -21.04 34.83
N MET A 433 0.08 -21.68 35.25
CA MET A 433 -0.30 -21.76 36.67
C MET A 433 0.72 -22.55 37.50
N LYS A 434 1.20 -23.69 36.97
CA LYS A 434 2.27 -24.48 37.59
C LYS A 434 3.56 -23.64 37.72
N PHE A 435 3.90 -22.87 36.69
CA PHE A 435 5.05 -21.97 36.71
C PHE A 435 4.90 -20.84 37.74
N VAL A 436 3.74 -20.16 37.81
CA VAL A 436 3.49 -19.09 38.81
C VAL A 436 3.61 -19.63 40.23
N LYS A 437 3.07 -20.84 40.50
CA LYS A 437 3.25 -21.50 41.79
C LYS A 437 4.73 -21.71 42.11
N LYS A 438 5.48 -22.27 41.17
CA LYS A 438 6.93 -22.49 41.29
C LYS A 438 7.69 -21.19 41.57
N PHE A 439 7.39 -20.15 40.81
CA PHE A 439 8.00 -18.83 40.91
C PHE A 439 7.81 -18.19 42.31
N VAL A 440 6.61 -18.30 42.88
CA VAL A 440 6.30 -17.74 44.21
C VAL A 440 6.84 -18.61 45.35
N GLU A 441 6.77 -19.94 45.23
CA GLU A 441 7.08 -20.85 46.35
C GLU A 441 8.56 -21.28 46.42
N GLU A 442 9.30 -21.28 45.30
CA GLU A 442 10.68 -21.80 45.24
C GLU A 442 11.79 -20.73 45.22
N THR A 443 11.49 -19.46 44.89
CA THR A 443 12.49 -18.37 44.85
C THR A 443 12.77 -17.78 46.23
N GLU A 444 14.03 -17.45 46.53
CA GLU A 444 14.44 -16.80 47.78
C GLU A 444 13.83 -15.39 47.89
N ALA A 445 13.78 -14.66 46.78
CA ALA A 445 13.11 -13.38 46.65
C ALA A 445 11.67 -13.38 47.15
N PHE A 446 10.86 -14.42 46.90
CA PHE A 446 9.50 -14.51 47.46
C PHE A 446 9.42 -15.21 48.83
N LYS A 447 10.39 -16.06 49.19
CA LYS A 447 10.48 -16.66 50.54
C LYS A 447 10.60 -15.61 51.65
N LYS A 448 11.24 -14.45 51.40
CA LYS A 448 11.32 -13.35 52.38
C LYS A 448 9.96 -12.78 52.81
N TYR A 449 8.90 -12.99 52.00
CA TYR A 449 7.52 -12.64 52.32
C TYR A 449 6.67 -13.82 52.85
N ASN A 450 7.26 -15.03 53.01
CA ASN A 450 6.53 -16.28 53.26
C ASN A 450 5.35 -16.47 52.29
N ALA A 451 5.54 -16.04 51.03
CA ALA A 451 4.49 -16.02 50.03
C ALA A 451 4.09 -17.45 49.66
N LYS A 452 2.78 -17.71 49.67
CA LYS A 452 2.19 -19.01 49.27
C LYS A 452 0.99 -18.74 48.39
N LEU A 453 0.79 -19.57 47.36
CA LEU A 453 -0.44 -19.51 46.58
C LEU A 453 -1.62 -19.79 47.53
N ALA A 454 -2.56 -18.85 47.66
CA ALA A 454 -3.54 -18.82 48.75
C ALA A 454 -4.27 -20.17 48.96
N PRO A 455 -3.94 -20.95 50.01
CA PRO A 455 -4.52 -22.27 50.19
C PRO A 455 -5.95 -22.17 50.75
N GLY A 456 -6.87 -23.00 50.26
CA GLY A 456 -8.10 -23.34 50.99
C GLY A 456 -9.44 -22.91 50.37
N HIS A 457 -9.48 -22.20 49.24
CA HIS A 457 -10.72 -21.95 48.50
C HIS A 457 -10.73 -22.64 47.13
N LYS A 458 -10.93 -23.96 47.14
CA LYS A 458 -11.36 -24.69 45.93
C LYS A 458 -12.60 -24.00 45.36
N LEU A 459 -12.50 -23.48 44.13
CA LEU A 459 -13.65 -23.03 43.34
C LEU A 459 -14.77 -24.07 43.43
N ALA A 460 -15.99 -23.66 43.76
CA ALA A 460 -17.09 -24.61 44.03
C ALA A 460 -17.32 -25.60 42.88
N ALA A 461 -17.17 -25.14 41.63
CA ALA A 461 -17.26 -25.95 40.41
C ALA A 461 -16.10 -26.95 40.21
N CYS A 462 -14.95 -26.74 40.86
CA CYS A 462 -13.72 -27.53 40.70
C CYS A 462 -13.41 -28.41 41.93
N LYS A 463 -14.26 -28.39 42.97
CA LYS A 463 -14.05 -29.10 44.24
C LYS A 463 -13.77 -30.61 44.10
N LYS A 464 -14.31 -31.24 43.05
CA LYS A 464 -14.21 -32.68 42.78
C LYS A 464 -12.84 -33.17 42.31
N TYR A 465 -11.93 -32.27 41.95
CA TYR A 465 -10.57 -32.63 41.54
C TYR A 465 -9.58 -32.56 42.72
N PRO A 466 -8.52 -33.39 42.74
CA PRO A 466 -7.47 -33.30 43.77
C PRO A 466 -6.77 -31.94 43.73
N ASP A 467 -6.33 -31.43 44.89
CA ASP A 467 -5.62 -30.14 44.94
C ASP A 467 -4.31 -30.20 44.16
N ASN A 468 -4.08 -29.21 43.30
CA ASN A 468 -2.91 -29.10 42.41
C ASN A 468 -2.81 -30.18 41.32
N SER A 469 -3.86 -30.95 41.01
CA SER A 469 -3.85 -31.84 39.85
C SER A 469 -4.06 -31.10 38.53
N ASP A 470 -3.73 -31.76 37.41
CA ASP A 470 -3.89 -31.18 36.07
C ASP A 470 -5.37 -30.90 35.75
N GLU A 471 -6.28 -31.75 36.23
CA GLU A 471 -7.73 -31.55 36.11
C GLU A 471 -8.24 -30.39 36.98
N TYR A 472 -7.61 -30.12 38.13
CA TYR A 472 -7.92 -28.96 38.96
C TYR A 472 -7.49 -27.66 38.27
N PHE A 473 -6.28 -27.61 37.72
CA PHE A 473 -5.79 -26.44 36.97
C PHE A 473 -6.58 -26.23 35.66
N GLU A 474 -6.94 -27.29 34.92
CA GLU A 474 -7.82 -27.18 33.75
C GLU A 474 -9.20 -26.62 34.13
N CYS A 475 -9.77 -27.08 35.25
CA CYS A 475 -11.05 -26.56 35.73
C CYS A 475 -10.96 -25.08 36.13
N TYR A 476 -9.88 -24.68 36.80
CA TYR A 476 -9.61 -23.28 37.15
C TYR A 476 -9.48 -22.40 35.88
N ALA A 477 -8.67 -22.83 34.92
CA ALA A 477 -8.47 -22.17 33.64
C ALA A 477 -9.77 -21.87 32.90
N ARG A 478 -10.66 -22.86 32.79
CA ARG A 478 -11.98 -22.77 32.13
C ARG A 478 -12.99 -21.87 32.85
N THR A 479 -12.54 -20.96 33.71
CA THR A 479 -13.39 -20.03 34.46
C THR A 479 -13.32 -18.57 33.95
N PHE A 480 -12.29 -18.13 33.18
CA PHE A 480 -12.11 -16.73 32.71
C PHE A 480 -11.30 -16.63 31.38
N THR A 481 -11.57 -15.71 30.41
CA THR A 481 -10.74 -15.42 29.17
C THR A 481 -11.28 -14.26 28.25
N MET A 482 -10.52 -13.70 27.25
CA MET A 482 -10.90 -12.55 26.33
C MET A 482 -10.48 -12.61 24.77
N THR A 483 -11.08 -11.80 23.83
CA THR A 483 -11.50 -11.93 22.34
C THR A 483 -10.49 -11.92 21.12
N HIS A 484 -10.83 -12.05 19.78
CA HIS A 484 -11.56 -11.16 18.79
C HIS A 484 -11.88 -11.76 17.35
N VAL A 485 -12.45 -10.95 16.39
CA VAL A 485 -13.15 -11.30 15.10
C VAL A 485 -12.91 -10.28 13.93
N ILE A 486 -13.20 -10.62 12.64
CA ILE A 486 -12.84 -9.90 11.38
C ILE A 486 -14.03 -9.61 10.40
N GLY A 487 -13.96 -8.49 9.66
CA GLY A 487 -14.75 -8.12 8.44
C GLY A 487 -14.34 -6.73 7.87
N VAL A 488 -14.78 -6.16 6.72
CA VAL A 488 -15.63 -6.54 5.55
C VAL A 488 -15.17 -5.72 4.30
N LYS A 489 -15.47 -6.12 3.04
CA LYS A 489 -14.92 -5.52 1.79
C LYS A 489 -15.51 -4.14 1.43
N GLY A 490 -14.64 -3.14 1.26
CA GLY A 490 -14.98 -1.76 0.84
C GLY A 490 -14.84 -0.71 1.96
N LEU A 491 -14.82 -1.18 3.21
CA LEU A 491 -14.51 -0.41 4.40
C LEU A 491 -13.01 -0.53 4.73
N ARG A 492 -12.34 0.56 5.11
CA ARG A 492 -11.02 0.50 5.75
C ARG A 492 -11.21 0.44 7.26
N VAL A 493 -10.79 -0.64 7.88
CA VAL A 493 -10.86 -0.82 9.34
C VAL A 493 -9.49 -0.55 9.93
N ALA A 494 -9.38 0.53 10.70
CA ALA A 494 -8.22 0.83 11.56
C ALA A 494 -8.67 0.62 13.01
N ASP A 495 -8.73 -0.63 13.46
CA ASP A 495 -9.05 -1.02 14.85
C ASP A 495 -8.55 -2.45 15.10
N ALA A 496 -8.65 -2.94 16.35
CA ALA A 496 -8.21 -4.27 16.78
C ALA A 496 -8.75 -5.44 15.93
N SER A 497 -9.92 -5.29 15.31
CA SER A 497 -10.53 -6.28 14.41
C SER A 497 -9.78 -6.47 13.08
N ALA A 498 -8.79 -5.62 12.76
CA ALA A 498 -7.90 -5.80 11.62
C ALA A 498 -6.66 -6.68 11.94
N MET A 499 -6.42 -7.03 13.20
CA MET A 499 -5.26 -7.83 13.62
C MET A 499 -5.42 -9.31 13.21
N PRO A 500 -4.48 -9.92 12.45
CA PRO A 500 -4.56 -11.33 12.06
C PRO A 500 -4.52 -12.31 13.24
N ILE A 501 -3.74 -11.96 14.27
CA ILE A 501 -3.74 -12.54 15.62
C ILE A 501 -3.57 -11.41 16.63
N ILE A 502 -3.94 -11.65 17.90
CA ILE A 502 -3.62 -10.72 18.99
C ILE A 502 -2.09 -10.63 19.21
N THR A 503 -1.60 -9.47 19.64
CA THR A 503 -0.21 -9.26 20.09
C THR A 503 -0.05 -9.62 21.57
N ASN A 504 1.16 -9.99 21.96
CA ASN A 504 1.56 -10.21 23.35
C ASN A 504 1.54 -8.87 24.12
N GLY A 505 0.57 -8.71 25.04
CA GLY A 505 0.44 -7.53 25.90
C GLY A 505 -0.82 -6.70 25.63
N ASN A 506 -0.77 -5.41 26.00
CA ASN A 506 -1.94 -4.51 25.88
C ASN A 506 -2.14 -4.03 24.43
N ILE A 507 -3.26 -4.42 23.83
CA ILE A 507 -3.63 -4.10 22.43
C ILE A 507 -3.72 -2.59 22.11
N ASN A 508 -3.80 -1.70 23.11
CA ASN A 508 -4.01 -0.27 22.87
C ASN A 508 -2.87 0.38 22.06
N ALA A 509 -1.61 0.03 22.33
CA ALA A 509 -0.47 0.56 21.59
C ALA A 509 -0.39 0.01 20.15
N PRO A 510 -0.50 -1.31 19.91
CA PRO A 510 -0.72 -1.87 18.57
C PRO A 510 -1.90 -1.25 17.81
N CYS A 511 -3.03 -0.92 18.46
CA CYS A 511 -4.15 -0.21 17.82
C CYS A 511 -3.77 1.22 17.41
N MET A 512 -3.08 1.96 18.26
CA MET A 512 -2.66 3.34 17.94
C MET A 512 -1.60 3.36 16.83
N MET A 513 -0.67 2.39 16.82
CA MET A 513 0.27 2.15 15.72
C MET A 513 -0.46 1.76 14.42
N LEU A 514 -1.49 0.91 14.49
CA LEU A 514 -2.39 0.65 13.34
C LEU A 514 -3.03 1.95 12.85
N GLY A 515 -3.42 2.86 13.75
CA GLY A 515 -3.89 4.20 13.40
C GLY A 515 -2.84 5.04 12.67
N GLU A 516 -1.61 5.11 13.19
CA GLU A 516 -0.47 5.79 12.54
C GLU A 516 -0.22 5.22 11.13
N LYS A 517 -0.03 3.91 11.02
CA LYS A 517 0.28 3.25 9.74
C LYS A 517 -0.89 3.28 8.77
N VAL A 518 -2.15 3.10 9.21
CA VAL A 518 -3.31 3.23 8.32
C VAL A 518 -3.53 4.68 7.90
N SER A 519 -3.25 5.68 8.75
CA SER A 519 -3.26 7.08 8.31
C SER A 519 -2.21 7.34 7.23
N GLN A 520 -0.99 6.79 7.38
CA GLN A 520 0.04 6.88 6.36
C GLN A 520 -0.39 6.15 5.08
N LEU A 521 -0.92 4.93 5.17
CA LEU A 521 -1.45 4.18 4.01
C LEU A 521 -2.63 4.90 3.34
N ILE A 522 -3.49 5.59 4.09
CA ILE A 522 -4.56 6.43 3.53
C ILE A 522 -3.96 7.61 2.79
N LEU A 523 -2.98 8.32 3.35
CA LEU A 523 -2.30 9.43 2.69
C LEU A 523 -1.54 8.95 1.43
N ASP A 524 -0.74 7.90 1.56
CA ASP A 524 -0.02 7.21 0.49
C ASP A 524 -0.94 6.72 -0.63
N GLU A 525 -2.13 6.20 -0.31
CA GLU A 525 -3.10 5.75 -1.31
C GLU A 525 -3.97 6.88 -1.85
N TRP A 526 -4.27 7.92 -1.06
CA TRP A 526 -4.99 9.12 -1.52
C TRP A 526 -4.13 9.90 -2.53
N GLU A 527 -2.83 9.98 -2.27
CA GLU A 527 -1.84 10.53 -3.20
C GLU A 527 -1.46 9.55 -4.33
N ARG A 528 -2.01 8.32 -4.35
CA ARG A 528 -1.92 7.33 -5.45
C ARG A 528 -3.26 6.96 -6.11
N ARG A 529 -4.37 7.59 -5.72
CA ARG A 529 -5.71 7.33 -6.29
C ARG A 529 -5.95 8.17 -7.54
N GLU A 530 -5.96 7.48 -8.69
CA GLU A 530 -6.84 7.70 -9.85
C GLU A 530 -6.35 6.80 -11.00
N GLU A 531 -7.16 5.86 -11.47
CA GLU A 531 -6.81 4.91 -12.54
C GLU A 531 -7.15 5.45 -13.92
N ASP A 532 -6.11 5.86 -14.67
CA ASP A 532 -5.88 5.62 -16.11
C ASP A 532 -5.99 6.76 -17.15
N ILE A 533 -5.48 6.50 -18.36
CA ILE A 533 -5.31 7.43 -19.50
C ILE A 533 -4.22 8.51 -19.30
N GLY A 534 -3.10 8.36 -20.01
CA GLY A 534 -1.96 9.28 -19.91
C GLY A 534 -0.79 9.01 -20.87
N ALA A 535 0.12 9.98 -20.93
CA ALA A 535 1.35 10.09 -21.73
C ALA A 535 2.31 8.88 -21.78
N GLY A 536 1.91 7.83 -22.51
CA GLY A 536 2.77 6.71 -22.91
C GLY A 536 3.90 7.10 -23.87
N SER A 537 4.64 6.09 -24.38
CA SER A 537 5.88 6.27 -25.15
C SER A 537 5.75 7.29 -26.29
N ALA A 538 4.71 7.17 -27.12
CA ALA A 538 4.46 8.11 -28.22
C ALA A 538 4.12 9.54 -27.73
N GLY A 539 3.31 9.64 -26.66
CA GLY A 539 2.87 10.92 -26.08
C GLY A 539 4.01 11.73 -25.46
N GLY A 540 4.97 11.07 -24.80
CA GLY A 540 6.18 11.71 -24.28
C GLY A 540 7.07 12.31 -25.38
N THR A 541 7.24 11.56 -26.47
CA THR A 541 7.97 12.01 -27.66
C THR A 541 7.26 13.18 -28.37
N LEU A 542 5.94 13.12 -28.52
CA LEU A 542 5.12 14.18 -29.09
C LEU A 542 5.23 15.49 -28.30
N ALA A 543 5.07 15.43 -26.98
CA ALA A 543 5.16 16.62 -26.13
C ALA A 543 6.52 17.31 -26.23
N TYR A 544 7.60 16.54 -26.31
CA TYR A 544 8.94 17.06 -26.54
C TYR A 544 9.08 17.74 -27.91
N ARG A 545 8.63 17.11 -29.00
CA ARG A 545 8.80 17.67 -30.37
C ARG A 545 7.91 18.88 -30.64
N LEU A 546 6.66 18.85 -30.19
CA LEU A 546 5.73 19.97 -30.38
C LEU A 546 6.12 21.21 -29.56
N SER A 547 6.81 21.04 -28.43
CA SER A 547 7.34 22.16 -27.63
C SER A 547 8.73 22.65 -28.05
N GLU A 548 9.46 21.89 -28.89
CA GLU A 548 10.89 22.10 -29.20
C GLU A 548 11.22 23.47 -29.79
N ASN A 549 10.29 24.07 -30.55
CA ASN A 549 10.50 25.34 -31.25
C ASN A 549 9.97 26.58 -30.52
N GLY A 550 9.42 26.44 -29.30
CA GLY A 550 8.80 27.54 -28.53
C GLY A 550 7.49 28.12 -29.09
N LYS A 551 7.15 27.88 -30.37
CA LYS A 551 6.02 28.49 -31.09
C LYS A 551 4.65 27.99 -30.60
N TYR A 552 4.58 26.74 -30.14
CA TYR A 552 3.32 26.10 -29.73
C TYR A 552 3.30 25.86 -28.22
N SER A 553 2.17 26.16 -27.59
CA SER A 553 1.89 25.79 -26.20
C SER A 553 1.31 24.38 -26.16
N VAL A 554 1.87 23.52 -25.32
CA VAL A 554 1.54 22.09 -25.21
C VAL A 554 1.13 21.78 -23.78
N LEU A 555 -0.01 21.12 -23.61
CA LEU A 555 -0.45 20.55 -22.34
C LEU A 555 -0.41 19.03 -22.44
N LEU A 556 0.39 18.39 -21.57
CA LEU A 556 0.47 16.94 -21.44
C LEU A 556 -0.27 16.52 -20.17
N LEU A 557 -1.31 15.69 -20.34
CA LEU A 557 -2.06 15.07 -19.24
C LEU A 557 -1.61 13.61 -19.08
N GLU A 558 -1.26 13.21 -17.86
CA GLU A 558 -0.84 11.85 -17.52
C GLU A 558 -1.51 11.42 -16.22
N ALA A 559 -2.27 10.31 -16.22
CA ALA A 559 -2.89 9.78 -15.00
C ALA A 559 -1.89 9.16 -13.99
N GLY A 560 -0.71 8.76 -14.47
CA GLY A 560 0.39 8.35 -13.63
C GLY A 560 1.18 9.49 -12.98
N GLY A 561 2.11 9.11 -12.11
CA GLY A 561 3.08 10.01 -11.52
C GLY A 561 4.38 10.11 -12.32
N THR A 562 5.35 10.85 -11.78
CA THR A 562 6.74 10.82 -12.25
C THR A 562 7.40 9.48 -11.89
N PRO A 563 8.18 8.84 -12.78
CA PRO A 563 8.89 7.61 -12.45
C PRO A 563 9.82 7.75 -11.24
N PRO A 564 9.72 6.86 -10.23
CA PRO A 564 10.63 6.86 -9.09
C PRO A 564 12.10 6.60 -9.50
N PRO A 565 13.10 7.17 -8.79
CA PRO A 565 14.51 7.10 -9.18
C PRO A 565 15.08 5.69 -9.39
N PHE A 566 14.54 4.66 -8.73
CA PHE A 566 15.02 3.28 -8.83
C PHE A 566 14.57 2.53 -10.10
N TYR A 567 13.57 3.03 -10.85
CA TYR A 567 13.18 2.44 -12.15
C TYR A 567 14.28 2.55 -13.21
N VAL A 568 15.30 3.38 -12.99
CA VAL A 568 16.48 3.51 -13.86
C VAL A 568 17.42 2.31 -13.81
N VAL A 569 17.23 1.36 -12.88
CA VAL A 569 18.12 0.19 -12.71
C VAL A 569 17.48 -1.03 -13.38
N SER A 570 18.17 -1.64 -14.34
CA SER A 570 17.62 -2.68 -15.23
C SER A 570 16.98 -3.85 -14.47
N LEU A 571 17.71 -4.42 -13.50
CA LEU A 571 17.29 -5.56 -12.69
C LEU A 571 16.24 -5.19 -11.62
N MET A 572 16.25 -3.93 -11.17
CA MET A 572 15.49 -3.49 -9.99
C MET A 572 13.99 -3.44 -10.24
N ALA A 573 13.51 -3.45 -11.48
CA ALA A 573 12.08 -3.62 -11.78
C ALA A 573 11.58 -5.03 -11.38
N ARG A 574 12.41 -6.07 -11.57
CA ARG A 574 12.13 -7.44 -11.10
C ARG A 574 12.45 -7.56 -9.62
N LEU A 575 13.54 -6.96 -9.13
CA LEU A 575 13.80 -6.88 -7.69
C LEU A 575 12.66 -6.18 -6.93
N MET A 576 12.00 -5.17 -7.51
CA MET A 576 10.80 -4.53 -6.97
C MET A 576 9.55 -5.41 -7.01
N SER A 577 9.49 -6.43 -7.88
CA SER A 577 8.42 -7.44 -7.84
C SER A 577 8.65 -8.48 -6.74
N ILE A 578 9.91 -8.78 -6.43
CA ILE A 578 10.34 -9.61 -5.31
C ILE A 578 10.20 -8.82 -3.99
N LEU A 579 10.59 -7.55 -3.96
CA LEU A 579 10.39 -6.64 -2.83
C LEU A 579 8.91 -6.24 -2.62
N LYS A 580 8.04 -6.41 -3.63
CA LYS A 580 6.56 -6.40 -3.50
C LYS A 580 5.97 -7.71 -2.96
N ARG A 581 6.82 -8.69 -2.66
CA ARG A 581 6.50 -9.83 -1.77
C ARG A 581 7.16 -9.64 -0.42
N ILE A 582 8.34 -9.00 -0.40
CA ILE A 582 8.98 -8.49 0.83
C ILE A 582 8.25 -7.20 1.31
N GLY A 583 6.91 -7.26 1.41
CA GLY A 583 5.98 -6.15 1.67
C GLY A 583 4.64 -6.40 0.96
N ASN A 584 3.50 -6.37 1.66
CA ASN A 584 2.33 -7.14 1.22
C ASN A 584 1.76 -6.69 -0.10
N THR A 585 1.31 -7.71 -0.83
CA THR A 585 0.41 -7.54 -1.95
C THR A 585 -0.90 -8.33 -1.79
N LYS A 586 -1.49 -8.35 -0.58
CA LYS A 586 -2.94 -8.61 -0.41
C LYS A 586 -3.82 -7.61 -1.16
N LEU A 587 -3.30 -6.44 -1.58
CA LEU A 587 -3.99 -5.48 -2.45
C LEU A 587 -4.28 -6.01 -3.88
N PHE A 588 -3.67 -7.13 -4.31
CA PHE A 588 -3.86 -7.70 -5.65
C PHE A 588 -4.62 -9.04 -5.70
N ARG A 589 -5.10 -9.58 -4.56
CA ARG A 589 -6.04 -10.72 -4.54
C ARG A 589 -7.46 -10.25 -4.22
N LYS A 590 -8.12 -9.62 -5.19
CA LYS A 590 -9.60 -9.74 -5.27
C LYS A 590 -9.91 -11.19 -5.66
N ASN A 591 -10.70 -11.89 -4.86
CA ASN A 591 -11.36 -13.12 -5.29
C ASN A 591 -12.19 -12.82 -6.55
N ILE A 592 -11.68 -13.28 -7.69
CA ILE A 592 -12.42 -13.52 -8.92
C ILE A 592 -12.18 -15.02 -9.18
N PRO A 593 -13.22 -15.86 -9.16
CA PRO A 593 -13.04 -17.26 -9.54
C PRO A 593 -12.78 -17.36 -11.06
N VAL A 594 -11.98 -18.35 -11.44
CA VAL A 594 -11.68 -18.79 -12.81
C VAL A 594 -10.69 -17.94 -13.61
N MET A 595 -9.80 -18.66 -14.32
CA MET A 595 -8.75 -18.22 -15.26
C MET A 595 -9.05 -16.91 -16.01
N ARG A 596 -8.28 -15.85 -15.71
CA ARG A 596 -8.13 -14.65 -16.57
C ARG A 596 -6.68 -14.18 -16.57
N MET A 597 -6.09 -14.10 -17.77
CA MET A 597 -4.72 -13.63 -18.01
C MET A 597 -4.55 -12.14 -17.65
N LYS A 598 -3.38 -11.75 -17.12
CA LYS A 598 -3.07 -10.37 -16.71
C LYS A 598 -2.39 -9.58 -17.84
N TRP A 599 -2.88 -8.36 -18.12
CA TRP A 599 -2.31 -7.42 -19.10
C TRP A 599 -1.81 -6.13 -18.41
N PRO A 600 -0.67 -6.15 -17.68
CA PRO A 600 -0.09 -4.95 -17.06
C PRO A 600 0.43 -3.95 -18.11
N ARG A 601 0.35 -2.65 -17.79
CA ARG A 601 0.77 -1.51 -18.61
C ARG A 601 1.44 -0.43 -17.76
N GLY A 602 2.23 0.44 -18.38
CA GLY A 602 2.79 1.61 -17.67
C GLY A 602 1.74 2.68 -17.38
N LYS A 603 1.80 3.23 -16.15
CA LYS A 603 0.94 4.30 -15.63
C LYS A 603 1.80 5.31 -14.84
N LEU A 604 2.58 6.07 -15.59
CA LEU A 604 3.61 7.02 -15.16
C LEU A 604 4.13 7.72 -16.41
N LEU A 605 4.71 8.92 -16.28
CA LEU A 605 5.25 9.64 -17.43
C LEU A 605 6.20 8.73 -18.24
N GLY A 606 5.98 8.64 -19.56
CA GLY A 606 6.70 7.75 -20.48
C GLY A 606 6.13 6.31 -20.59
N GLY A 607 5.07 6.00 -19.83
CA GLY A 607 4.32 4.74 -19.87
C GLY A 607 5.18 3.48 -19.81
N THR A 608 4.83 2.50 -20.65
CA THR A 608 5.46 1.17 -20.66
C THR A 608 6.97 1.21 -20.99
N SER A 609 7.49 2.26 -21.65
CA SER A 609 8.95 2.37 -21.89
C SER A 609 9.78 2.45 -20.61
N THR A 610 9.18 2.83 -19.49
CA THR A 610 9.83 2.85 -18.16
C THR A 610 9.74 1.51 -17.43
N LEU A 611 8.95 0.55 -17.92
CA LEU A 611 8.72 -0.77 -17.31
C LEU A 611 9.18 -1.96 -18.17
N ASN A 612 9.38 -1.76 -19.48
CA ASN A 612 9.66 -2.81 -20.46
C ASN A 612 10.96 -3.60 -20.19
N TRP A 613 11.24 -4.63 -20.97
CA TRP A 613 12.47 -5.41 -20.87
C TRP A 613 13.68 -4.80 -21.60
N MET A 614 13.56 -3.52 -21.99
CA MET A 614 14.60 -2.71 -22.63
C MET A 614 15.14 -3.23 -23.96
N LEU A 615 14.59 -4.31 -24.53
CA LEU A 615 14.96 -4.78 -25.87
C LEU A 615 14.68 -3.69 -26.92
N TYR A 616 15.67 -3.40 -27.75
CA TYR A 616 15.54 -2.54 -28.91
C TYR A 616 15.42 -3.37 -30.18
N VAL A 617 14.20 -3.40 -30.73
CA VAL A 617 13.87 -4.03 -32.01
C VAL A 617 13.00 -3.07 -32.80
N ARG A 618 13.33 -2.84 -34.08
CA ARG A 618 12.52 -1.99 -34.98
C ARG A 618 11.40 -2.72 -35.71
N GLY A 619 11.43 -4.05 -35.77
CA GLY A 619 10.59 -4.85 -36.68
C GLY A 619 11.21 -4.96 -38.08
N HIS A 620 10.64 -5.83 -38.90
CA HIS A 620 11.13 -6.11 -40.25
C HIS A 620 10.67 -5.01 -41.24
N PRO A 621 11.46 -4.64 -42.28
CA PRO A 621 11.07 -3.61 -43.25
C PRO A 621 9.72 -3.85 -43.94
N MET A 622 9.29 -5.11 -44.07
CA MET A 622 7.99 -5.45 -44.66
C MET A 622 6.80 -5.10 -43.77
N ASP A 623 6.96 -5.00 -42.44
CA ASP A 623 5.90 -4.56 -41.53
C ASP A 623 5.36 -3.19 -41.99
N TYR A 624 6.28 -2.26 -42.22
CA TYR A 624 6.01 -0.88 -42.65
C TYR A 624 5.55 -0.78 -44.10
N ASN A 625 6.11 -1.60 -44.99
CA ASN A 625 5.62 -1.65 -46.37
C ASN A 625 4.17 -2.18 -46.43
N GLN A 626 3.79 -3.08 -45.52
CA GLN A 626 2.38 -3.49 -45.36
C GLN A 626 1.53 -2.35 -44.78
N TRP A 627 2.05 -1.54 -43.85
CA TRP A 627 1.33 -0.34 -43.36
C TRP A 627 1.04 0.66 -44.51
N ALA A 628 2.00 0.90 -45.40
CA ALA A 628 1.80 1.68 -46.62
C ALA A 628 0.72 1.07 -47.53
N GLN A 629 0.76 -0.25 -47.76
CA GLN A 629 -0.26 -0.95 -48.57
C GLN A 629 -1.68 -0.85 -47.96
N LEU A 630 -1.81 -0.98 -46.64
CA LEU A 630 -3.10 -0.96 -45.93
C LEU A 630 -3.69 0.47 -45.82
N SER A 631 -2.83 1.48 -45.80
CA SER A 631 -3.22 2.90 -45.82
C SER A 631 -3.42 3.47 -47.23
N GLY A 632 -2.81 2.85 -48.24
CA GLY A 632 -2.70 3.43 -49.58
C GLY A 632 -1.75 4.64 -49.64
N ASP A 633 -0.78 4.73 -48.73
CA ASP A 633 0.07 5.91 -48.55
C ASP A 633 1.55 5.53 -48.30
N ASP A 634 2.40 5.82 -49.29
CA ASP A 634 3.82 5.48 -49.29
C ASP A 634 4.63 6.14 -48.16
N GLN A 635 4.09 7.16 -47.47
CA GLN A 635 4.78 7.77 -46.33
C GLN A 635 5.09 6.77 -45.20
N TRP A 636 4.33 5.67 -45.15
CA TRP A 636 4.48 4.60 -44.15
C TRP A 636 5.45 3.50 -44.56
N THR A 637 6.04 3.53 -45.76
CA THR A 637 7.06 2.55 -46.17
C THR A 637 8.31 2.63 -45.29
N TYR A 638 9.02 1.50 -45.10
CA TYR A 638 10.25 1.48 -44.28
C TYR A 638 11.29 2.49 -44.78
N LYS A 639 11.40 2.68 -46.11
CA LYS A 639 12.27 3.67 -46.74
C LYS A 639 12.00 5.09 -46.23
N ASN A 640 10.72 5.46 -46.08
CA ASN A 640 10.30 6.80 -45.67
C ASN A 640 10.28 6.97 -44.14
N LEU A 641 10.17 5.88 -43.38
CA LEU A 641 10.27 5.89 -41.91
C LEU A 641 11.71 5.74 -41.37
N LEU A 642 12.65 5.21 -42.16
CA LEU A 642 14.06 5.04 -41.76
C LEU A 642 14.75 6.36 -41.33
N PRO A 643 14.54 7.53 -41.98
CA PRO A 643 15.03 8.81 -41.47
C PRO A 643 14.52 9.13 -40.05
N ILE A 644 13.30 8.72 -39.72
CA ILE A 644 12.69 8.95 -38.41
C ILE A 644 13.28 8.01 -37.36
N PHE A 645 13.48 6.73 -37.68
CA PHE A 645 14.23 5.80 -36.82
C PHE A 645 15.65 6.31 -36.51
N ARG A 646 16.34 6.86 -37.51
CA ARG A 646 17.66 7.51 -37.32
C ARG A 646 17.56 8.79 -36.49
N LYS A 647 16.50 9.59 -36.63
CA LYS A 647 16.30 10.83 -35.86
C LYS A 647 16.06 10.58 -34.37
N MET A 648 15.33 9.52 -34.01
CA MET A 648 15.02 9.23 -32.60
C MET A 648 16.20 8.67 -31.81
N GLU A 649 17.17 8.02 -32.45
CA GLU A 649 18.19 7.23 -31.74
C GLU A 649 19.59 7.85 -31.68
N ARG A 650 20.30 7.52 -30.60
CA ARG A 650 21.75 7.63 -30.46
C ARG A 650 22.31 6.23 -30.26
N TYR A 651 22.85 5.68 -31.34
CA TYR A 651 23.28 4.31 -31.45
C TYR A 651 24.73 4.09 -30.96
N ASN A 652 24.87 3.20 -29.98
CA ASN A 652 26.12 2.69 -29.43
C ASN A 652 26.04 1.15 -29.29
N GLY A 653 25.40 0.52 -30.29
CA GLY A 653 24.96 -0.86 -30.29
C GLY A 653 26.04 -1.92 -30.46
N ASN A 654 25.61 -3.15 -30.79
CA ASN A 654 26.49 -4.30 -30.97
C ASN A 654 27.12 -4.38 -32.37
N PHE A 655 26.47 -3.80 -33.37
CA PHE A 655 26.86 -3.90 -34.78
C PHE A 655 27.60 -2.65 -35.26
N GLU A 656 28.22 -2.74 -36.44
CA GLU A 656 28.95 -1.63 -37.08
C GLU A 656 28.09 -0.35 -37.13
N ARG A 657 28.69 0.81 -36.79
CA ARG A 657 28.00 2.11 -36.76
C ARG A 657 27.70 2.64 -38.17
N ASN A 658 26.82 1.96 -38.89
CA ASN A 658 26.45 2.30 -40.25
C ASN A 658 25.43 3.45 -40.25
N THR A 659 25.92 4.66 -40.51
CA THR A 659 25.11 5.90 -40.52
C THR A 659 23.98 5.90 -41.57
N LYS A 660 23.97 4.98 -42.54
CA LYS A 660 22.85 4.75 -43.46
C LYS A 660 21.60 4.26 -42.73
N PHE A 661 21.77 3.42 -41.71
CA PHE A 661 20.69 2.79 -40.97
C PHE A 661 20.53 3.35 -39.56
N HIS A 662 21.57 3.96 -38.99
CA HIS A 662 21.60 4.38 -37.59
C HIS A 662 21.81 5.87 -37.37
N GLY A 663 21.22 6.35 -36.26
CA GLY A 663 21.36 7.70 -35.74
C GLY A 663 22.43 7.78 -34.66
N LEU A 664 23.18 8.89 -34.60
CA LEU A 664 24.27 9.07 -33.63
C LEU A 664 24.01 10.19 -32.60
N SER A 665 22.88 10.87 -32.67
CA SER A 665 22.59 12.09 -31.90
C SER A 665 21.16 12.20 -31.36
N GLY A 666 20.29 11.23 -31.65
CA GLY A 666 18.90 11.23 -31.19
C GLY A 666 18.76 11.05 -29.67
N PRO A 667 17.61 11.43 -29.09
CA PRO A 667 17.40 11.40 -27.64
C PRO A 667 17.30 9.98 -27.05
N LEU A 668 16.86 8.98 -27.81
CA LEU A 668 16.77 7.59 -27.34
C LEU A 668 18.12 6.88 -27.47
N CYS A 669 18.77 6.62 -26.34
CA CYS A 669 20.08 5.98 -26.31
C CYS A 669 19.95 4.45 -26.41
N ILE A 670 20.60 3.87 -27.42
CA ILE A 670 20.65 2.42 -27.69
C ILE A 670 22.08 1.95 -27.48
N SER A 671 22.29 0.84 -26.78
CA SER A 671 23.62 0.25 -26.63
C SER A 671 23.65 -1.27 -26.73
N LYS A 672 24.86 -1.81 -26.86
CA LYS A 672 25.09 -3.24 -26.70
C LYS A 672 24.78 -3.72 -25.29
N HIS A 673 24.28 -4.94 -25.16
CA HIS A 673 24.32 -5.60 -23.87
C HIS A 673 25.79 -5.91 -23.50
N HIS A 674 26.23 -5.45 -22.33
CA HIS A 674 27.56 -5.79 -21.81
C HIS A 674 27.55 -7.21 -21.24
N ASP A 675 28.44 -8.06 -21.76
CA ASP A 675 28.77 -9.42 -21.32
C ASP A 675 27.56 -10.29 -20.88
N PRO A 676 26.52 -10.45 -21.74
CA PRO A 676 25.35 -11.26 -21.41
C PRO A 676 25.73 -12.75 -21.21
N PRO A 677 25.26 -13.42 -20.15
CA PRO A 677 25.58 -14.84 -19.88
C PRO A 677 25.21 -15.76 -21.04
N LEU A 678 26.03 -16.80 -21.27
CA LEU A 678 25.84 -17.85 -22.29
C LEU A 678 25.66 -17.36 -23.75
N ILE A 679 25.98 -16.11 -24.07
CA ILE A 679 25.85 -15.59 -25.44
C ILE A 679 26.76 -16.30 -26.45
N SER A 680 27.95 -16.75 -26.03
CA SER A 680 28.85 -17.52 -26.91
C SER A 680 28.20 -18.84 -27.31
N ALA A 681 27.66 -19.61 -26.36
CA ALA A 681 26.96 -20.88 -26.64
C ALA A 681 25.73 -20.68 -27.54
N TRP A 682 24.98 -19.58 -27.34
CA TRP A 682 23.85 -19.19 -28.20
C TRP A 682 24.27 -18.95 -29.67
N ILE A 683 25.41 -18.30 -29.89
CA ILE A 683 25.92 -17.99 -31.24
C ILE A 683 26.70 -19.17 -31.86
N GLU A 684 27.41 -19.95 -31.05
CA GLU A 684 28.14 -21.16 -31.46
C GLU A 684 27.18 -22.26 -31.91
N GLY A 685 26.19 -22.62 -31.08
CA GLY A 685 25.18 -23.63 -31.44
C GLY A 685 24.34 -23.24 -32.67
N ALA A 686 24.14 -21.95 -32.90
CA ALA A 686 23.49 -21.46 -34.12
C ALA A 686 24.35 -21.73 -35.37
N LYS A 687 25.66 -21.48 -35.31
CA LYS A 687 26.60 -21.75 -36.40
C LYS A 687 26.74 -23.24 -36.68
N GLU A 688 26.81 -24.07 -35.64
CA GLU A 688 26.88 -25.53 -35.73
C GLU A 688 25.69 -26.11 -36.51
N LEU A 689 24.49 -25.59 -36.26
CA LEU A 689 23.28 -25.98 -36.98
C LEU A 689 23.05 -25.17 -38.29
N GLY A 690 24.04 -24.41 -38.75
CA GLY A 690 24.03 -23.71 -40.04
C GLY A 690 23.19 -22.42 -40.09
N TYR A 691 22.74 -21.89 -38.95
CA TYR A 691 21.95 -20.66 -38.88
C TYR A 691 22.83 -19.41 -39.03
N PHE A 692 22.24 -18.37 -39.61
CA PHE A 692 22.89 -17.08 -39.82
C PHE A 692 23.05 -16.31 -38.49
N THR A 693 24.22 -15.69 -38.28
CA THR A 693 24.52 -14.90 -37.06
C THR A 693 25.18 -13.55 -37.33
N GLY A 694 25.11 -13.03 -38.57
CA GLY A 694 26.17 -12.17 -39.13
C GLY A 694 25.90 -10.68 -39.33
N THR A 695 24.73 -10.12 -39.01
CA THR A 695 24.42 -8.69 -39.28
C THR A 695 23.52 -8.04 -38.22
N ASP A 696 23.43 -6.72 -38.31
CA ASP A 696 22.47 -5.90 -37.59
C ASP A 696 21.01 -6.23 -37.98
N TYR A 697 20.22 -6.69 -36.99
CA TYR A 697 18.81 -7.03 -37.19
C TYR A 697 17.87 -5.81 -37.17
N ASN A 698 18.33 -4.64 -36.75
CA ASN A 698 17.63 -3.36 -36.81
C ASN A 698 17.89 -2.59 -38.12
N ALA A 699 18.93 -2.96 -38.88
CA ALA A 699 19.17 -2.48 -40.24
C ALA A 699 18.40 -3.30 -41.29
N TYR A 700 18.63 -4.62 -41.31
CA TYR A 700 17.93 -5.59 -42.17
C TYR A 700 17.84 -6.92 -41.43
N GLN A 701 16.69 -7.14 -40.79
CA GLN A 701 16.39 -8.35 -40.02
C GLN A 701 16.37 -9.57 -40.96
N LYS A 702 17.23 -10.55 -40.71
CA LYS A 702 17.19 -11.86 -41.37
C LYS A 702 16.72 -12.92 -40.37
N PRO A 703 16.21 -14.07 -40.85
CA PRO A 703 16.11 -15.27 -40.03
C PRO A 703 17.52 -15.67 -39.56
N GLY A 704 17.70 -15.90 -38.26
CA GLY A 704 19.02 -16.09 -37.66
C GLY A 704 19.07 -15.78 -36.17
N PHE A 705 20.26 -15.91 -35.58
CA PHE A 705 20.56 -15.76 -34.15
C PHE A 705 21.47 -14.56 -33.90
N TYR A 706 21.12 -13.73 -32.91
CA TYR A 706 21.73 -12.43 -32.70
C TYR A 706 22.00 -12.15 -31.21
N PRO A 707 23.06 -11.40 -30.87
CA PRO A 707 23.14 -10.70 -29.59
C PRO A 707 22.07 -9.60 -29.55
N ILE A 708 21.50 -9.32 -28.38
CA ILE A 708 20.49 -8.27 -28.24
C ILE A 708 21.09 -6.86 -28.21
N GLU A 709 20.28 -5.90 -28.64
CA GLU A 709 20.48 -4.48 -28.38
C GLU A 709 19.47 -3.97 -27.35
N VAL A 710 19.88 -2.99 -26.55
CA VAL A 710 19.10 -2.52 -25.41
C VAL A 710 19.00 -1.01 -25.31
N SER A 711 17.83 -0.53 -24.87
CA SER A 711 17.63 0.85 -24.39
C SER A 711 18.13 1.00 -22.94
N ILE A 712 19.40 0.64 -22.74
CA ILE A 712 20.16 0.81 -21.50
C ILE A 712 21.40 1.62 -21.90
N CYS A 713 21.76 2.66 -21.16
CA CYS A 713 23.00 3.40 -21.36
C CYS A 713 23.62 3.77 -20.01
N GLU A 714 24.96 3.63 -19.91
CA GLU A 714 25.70 3.82 -18.66
C GLU A 714 25.10 2.98 -17.51
N GLY A 715 24.74 1.74 -17.82
CA GLY A 715 24.06 0.78 -16.92
C GLY A 715 22.61 1.09 -16.57
N ARG A 716 22.07 2.23 -17.03
CA ARG A 716 20.74 2.71 -16.65
C ARG A 716 19.72 2.48 -17.75
N ARG A 717 18.51 2.07 -17.39
CA ARG A 717 17.34 2.07 -18.27
C ARG A 717 17.14 3.45 -18.89
N VAL A 718 16.97 3.47 -20.20
CA VAL A 718 16.58 4.65 -20.98
C VAL A 718 15.21 4.39 -21.61
N GLY A 719 14.28 5.30 -21.36
CA GLY A 719 12.93 5.30 -21.91
C GLY A 719 12.48 6.71 -22.29
N THR A 720 11.24 6.85 -22.73
CA THR A 720 10.75 8.14 -23.26
C THR A 720 10.66 9.23 -22.19
N TYR A 721 10.47 8.86 -20.92
CA TYR A 721 10.59 9.82 -19.82
C TYR A 721 11.99 10.44 -19.74
N SER A 722 13.04 9.62 -19.66
CA SER A 722 14.42 10.10 -19.53
C SER A 722 14.93 10.80 -20.79
N SER A 723 14.51 10.34 -21.97
CA SER A 723 14.98 10.85 -23.27
C SER A 723 14.24 12.08 -23.77
N TYR A 724 12.94 12.17 -23.54
CA TYR A 724 12.08 13.23 -24.11
C TYR A 724 11.46 14.10 -23.01
N ILE A 725 10.76 13.51 -22.04
CA ILE A 725 9.96 14.31 -21.08
C ILE A 725 10.86 15.09 -20.11
N ALA A 726 11.79 14.41 -19.42
CA ALA A 726 12.61 15.01 -18.37
C ALA A 726 13.50 16.16 -18.87
N PRO A 727 14.13 16.11 -20.07
CA PRO A 727 14.90 17.24 -20.61
C PRO A 727 14.05 18.45 -21.04
N ALA A 728 12.75 18.27 -21.32
CA ALA A 728 11.86 19.35 -21.78
C ALA A 728 10.92 19.90 -20.70
N ARG A 729 10.86 19.29 -19.52
CA ARG A 729 9.90 19.66 -18.46
C ARG A 729 10.01 21.11 -17.97
N GLU A 730 11.18 21.73 -18.12
CA GLU A 730 11.47 23.12 -17.71
C GLU A 730 11.14 24.14 -18.81
N ARG A 731 10.63 23.72 -19.98
CA ARG A 731 10.25 24.63 -21.07
C ARG A 731 8.93 25.34 -20.73
N ASP A 732 8.92 26.67 -20.76
CA ASP A 732 7.73 27.47 -20.42
C ASP A 732 6.47 27.11 -21.23
N ASN A 733 6.65 26.76 -22.50
CA ASN A 733 5.57 26.38 -23.42
C ASN A 733 5.11 24.92 -23.30
N LEU A 734 5.71 24.10 -22.43
CA LEU A 734 5.25 22.74 -22.12
C LEU A 734 4.75 22.66 -20.67
N LYS A 735 3.44 22.48 -20.49
CA LYS A 735 2.83 22.20 -19.18
C LYS A 735 2.55 20.70 -19.07
N ILE A 736 2.97 20.09 -17.96
CA ILE A 736 2.77 18.66 -17.68
C ILE A 736 1.95 18.54 -16.40
N TYR A 737 0.77 17.95 -16.48
CA TYR A 737 -0.06 17.62 -15.32
C TYR A 737 -0.12 16.10 -15.15
N SER A 738 0.69 15.60 -14.21
CA SER A 738 0.60 14.25 -13.67
C SER A 738 -0.71 14.06 -12.87
N PHE A 739 -1.06 12.80 -12.59
CA PHE A 739 -2.30 12.40 -11.91
C PHE A 739 -3.58 12.98 -12.55
N SER A 740 -3.61 13.09 -13.88
CA SER A 740 -4.70 13.67 -14.67
C SER A 740 -5.32 12.65 -15.64
N HIS A 741 -6.36 11.92 -15.19
CA HIS A 741 -7.12 10.97 -16.01
C HIS A 741 -8.04 11.71 -16.97
N VAL A 742 -7.84 11.59 -18.29
CA VAL A 742 -8.78 12.16 -19.29
C VAL A 742 -9.99 11.26 -19.47
N THR A 743 -11.16 11.69 -19.02
CA THR A 743 -12.39 10.87 -19.00
C THR A 743 -13.22 11.01 -20.29
N LYS A 744 -13.08 12.13 -21.01
CA LYS A 744 -13.92 12.44 -22.18
C LYS A 744 -13.29 13.50 -23.09
N ILE A 745 -13.45 13.35 -24.41
CA ILE A 745 -13.19 14.39 -25.40
C ILE A 745 -14.47 15.22 -25.62
N GLU A 746 -14.36 16.54 -25.53
CA GLU A 746 -15.46 17.45 -25.84
C GLU A 746 -15.48 17.73 -27.35
N ILE A 747 -16.59 17.36 -27.98
CA ILE A 747 -16.81 17.43 -29.43
C ILE A 747 -18.08 18.24 -29.69
N ASN A 748 -17.96 19.29 -30.51
CA ASN A 748 -19.09 20.10 -30.94
C ASN A 748 -20.00 19.28 -31.87
N ASP A 749 -21.28 19.14 -31.53
CA ASP A 749 -22.22 18.29 -32.29
C ASP A 749 -22.51 18.81 -33.70
N ALA A 750 -22.42 20.12 -33.94
CA ALA A 750 -22.74 20.76 -35.22
C ALA A 750 -21.53 20.78 -36.18
N THR A 751 -20.34 21.13 -35.70
CA THR A 751 -19.13 21.21 -36.54
C THR A 751 -18.31 19.91 -36.56
N LYS A 752 -18.62 18.95 -35.68
CA LYS A 752 -17.83 17.73 -35.42
C LYS A 752 -16.36 18.02 -35.09
N ARG A 753 -16.05 19.21 -34.58
CA ARG A 753 -14.71 19.60 -34.12
C ARG A 753 -14.51 19.20 -32.65
N ALA A 754 -13.37 18.59 -32.34
CA ALA A 754 -12.92 18.40 -30.96
C ALA A 754 -12.34 19.71 -30.40
N THR A 755 -12.85 20.17 -29.26
CA THR A 755 -12.59 21.52 -28.72
C THR A 755 -11.88 21.51 -27.36
N GLY A 756 -12.04 20.44 -26.59
CA GLY A 756 -11.38 20.27 -25.31
C GLY A 756 -11.46 18.84 -24.77
N VAL A 757 -10.99 18.67 -23.54
CA VAL A 757 -11.07 17.41 -22.79
C VAL A 757 -11.57 17.68 -21.38
N THR A 758 -12.38 16.77 -20.87
CA THR A 758 -12.74 16.68 -19.45
C THR A 758 -11.83 15.62 -18.81
N TYR A 759 -11.28 15.92 -17.63
CA TYR A 759 -10.34 15.05 -16.94
C TYR A 759 -10.53 15.11 -15.42
N SER A 760 -10.29 14.01 -14.71
CA SER A 760 -10.18 14.01 -13.25
C SER A 760 -8.74 14.20 -12.83
N ARG A 761 -8.52 15.00 -11.78
CA ARG A 761 -7.20 15.20 -11.18
C ARG A 761 -7.35 15.44 -9.69
N HIS A 762 -6.75 14.56 -8.88
CA HIS A 762 -6.83 14.58 -7.41
C HIS A 762 -8.29 14.58 -6.92
N GLY A 763 -9.14 13.74 -7.50
CA GLY A 763 -10.58 13.64 -7.18
C GLY A 763 -11.44 14.78 -7.71
N SER A 764 -10.85 15.79 -8.35
CA SER A 764 -11.56 16.93 -8.93
C SER A 764 -11.71 16.80 -10.44
N THR A 765 -12.94 16.90 -10.97
CA THR A 765 -13.15 17.09 -12.41
C THR A 765 -12.67 18.48 -12.84
N LYS A 766 -11.95 18.52 -13.97
CA LYS A 766 -11.35 19.70 -14.60
C LYS A 766 -11.59 19.63 -16.12
N GLN A 767 -11.37 20.75 -16.80
CA GLN A 767 -11.43 20.85 -18.26
C GLN A 767 -10.19 21.55 -18.80
N ALA A 768 -9.80 21.20 -20.02
CA ALA A 768 -8.77 21.89 -20.79
C ALA A 768 -9.22 22.04 -22.25
N TYR A 769 -8.89 23.15 -22.89
CA TYR A 769 -9.33 23.49 -24.24
C TYR A 769 -8.15 23.61 -25.20
N ALA A 770 -8.32 23.11 -26.42
CA ALA A 770 -7.28 23.13 -27.46
C ALA A 770 -7.69 24.07 -28.60
N LYS A 771 -6.87 25.10 -28.87
CA LYS A 771 -7.09 25.99 -30.02
C LYS A 771 -6.93 25.24 -31.34
N ASN A 772 -5.87 24.43 -31.44
CA ASN A 772 -5.42 23.83 -32.70
C ASN A 772 -5.92 22.40 -32.88
N GLU A 773 -5.52 21.47 -32.00
CA GLU A 773 -5.66 20.03 -32.18
C GLU A 773 -5.54 19.28 -30.85
N ILE A 774 -6.26 18.17 -30.69
CA ILE A 774 -6.21 17.23 -29.56
C ILE A 774 -5.59 15.92 -30.04
N ILE A 775 -4.69 15.35 -29.25
CA ILE A 775 -3.96 14.13 -29.60
C ILE A 775 -4.13 13.11 -28.46
N ILE A 776 -4.71 11.95 -28.77
CA ILE A 776 -4.83 10.85 -27.83
C ILE A 776 -3.59 9.96 -27.95
N SER A 777 -2.88 9.76 -26.83
CA SER A 777 -1.74 8.83 -26.71
C SER A 777 -1.93 7.89 -25.51
N ALA A 778 -3.16 7.40 -25.32
CA ALA A 778 -3.61 6.61 -24.16
C ALA A 778 -3.32 5.10 -24.28
N GLY A 779 -2.73 4.67 -25.40
CA GLY A 779 -2.34 3.29 -25.67
C GLY A 779 -3.50 2.41 -26.12
N ALA A 780 -3.18 1.21 -26.61
CA ALA A 780 -4.14 0.28 -27.22
C ALA A 780 -5.40 -0.05 -26.40
N ILE A 781 -5.35 0.08 -25.08
CA ILE A 781 -6.51 -0.15 -24.20
C ILE A 781 -7.24 1.16 -23.89
N GLY A 782 -6.51 2.23 -23.55
CA GLY A 782 -7.12 3.49 -23.10
C GLY A 782 -7.70 4.34 -24.23
N THR A 783 -7.11 4.27 -25.42
CA THR A 783 -7.55 5.05 -26.59
C THR A 783 -8.94 4.62 -27.10
N PRO A 784 -9.23 3.33 -27.38
CA PRO A 784 -10.58 2.94 -27.81
C PRO A 784 -11.62 3.19 -26.72
N GLN A 785 -11.28 3.00 -25.44
CA GLN A 785 -12.16 3.35 -24.31
C GLN A 785 -12.52 4.84 -24.31
N LEU A 786 -11.54 5.73 -24.40
CA LEU A 786 -11.77 7.18 -24.43
C LEU A 786 -12.59 7.63 -25.65
N LEU A 787 -12.32 7.06 -26.82
CA LEU A 787 -13.09 7.33 -28.03
C LEU A 787 -14.56 6.92 -27.83
N MET A 788 -14.83 5.70 -27.35
CA MET A 788 -16.19 5.22 -27.11
C MET A 788 -16.93 6.07 -26.06
N LEU A 789 -16.28 6.40 -24.93
CA LEU A 789 -16.86 7.29 -23.90
C LEU A 789 -17.15 8.71 -24.41
N SER A 790 -16.49 9.13 -25.49
CA SER A 790 -16.72 10.41 -26.16
C SER A 790 -17.80 10.33 -27.26
N GLY A 791 -18.41 9.17 -27.47
CA GLY A 791 -19.42 8.91 -28.51
C GLY A 791 -18.83 8.57 -29.89
N LEU A 792 -17.57 8.11 -29.95
CA LEU A 792 -16.88 7.73 -31.18
C LEU A 792 -16.57 6.22 -31.17
N GLY A 793 -17.31 5.42 -31.93
CA GLY A 793 -17.16 3.97 -31.90
C GLY A 793 -18.32 3.22 -32.56
N PRO A 794 -18.45 1.89 -32.34
CA PRO A 794 -19.53 1.10 -32.89
C PRO A 794 -20.88 1.59 -32.35
N GLU A 795 -21.74 2.09 -33.23
CA GLU A 795 -23.01 2.75 -32.86
C GLU A 795 -23.91 1.90 -31.97
N SER A 796 -24.11 0.63 -32.31
CA SER A 796 -24.90 -0.32 -31.52
C SER A 796 -24.35 -0.56 -30.11
N HIS A 797 -23.02 -0.57 -29.94
CA HIS A 797 -22.38 -0.71 -28.62
C HIS A 797 -22.54 0.56 -27.78
N LEU A 798 -22.40 1.72 -28.40
CA LEU A 798 -22.60 3.01 -27.73
C LEU A 798 -24.04 3.16 -27.25
N GLU A 799 -25.02 2.82 -28.10
CA GLU A 799 -26.44 2.80 -27.73
C GLU A 799 -26.72 1.82 -26.58
N ALA A 800 -26.18 0.60 -26.63
CA ALA A 800 -26.31 -0.39 -25.56
C ALA A 800 -25.70 0.08 -24.22
N MET A 801 -24.65 0.90 -24.25
CA MET A 801 -24.05 1.54 -23.07
C MET A 801 -24.78 2.83 -22.62
N GLY A 802 -25.81 3.27 -23.34
CA GLY A 802 -26.51 4.52 -23.08
C GLY A 802 -25.68 5.78 -23.39
N ILE A 803 -24.75 5.69 -24.33
CA ILE A 803 -23.89 6.78 -24.80
C ILE A 803 -24.40 7.23 -26.17
N LYS A 804 -24.75 8.53 -26.32
CA LYS A 804 -25.19 9.09 -27.60
C LYS A 804 -24.09 8.95 -28.66
N PRO A 805 -24.31 8.21 -29.77
CA PRO A 805 -23.36 8.15 -30.88
C PRO A 805 -23.16 9.55 -31.50
N LYS A 806 -21.90 9.94 -31.75
CA LYS A 806 -21.54 11.18 -32.45
C LYS A 806 -20.99 10.91 -33.85
N VAL A 807 -20.21 9.85 -34.00
CA VAL A 807 -19.70 9.31 -35.26
C VAL A 807 -19.63 7.79 -35.11
N ASN A 808 -20.26 7.05 -36.01
CA ASN A 808 -20.16 5.59 -36.06
C ASN A 808 -18.78 5.21 -36.64
N LEU A 809 -17.93 4.64 -35.80
CA LEU A 809 -16.59 4.15 -36.15
C LEU A 809 -16.46 2.71 -35.67
N PRO A 810 -16.98 1.73 -36.42
CA PRO A 810 -17.03 0.33 -35.97
C PRO A 810 -15.65 -0.33 -35.86
N GLY A 811 -14.58 0.32 -36.32
CA GLY A 811 -13.20 -0.09 -36.06
C GLY A 811 -12.69 0.19 -34.63
N VAL A 812 -13.34 1.08 -33.85
CA VAL A 812 -12.85 1.43 -32.50
C VAL A 812 -13.01 0.25 -31.56
N GLY A 813 -11.90 -0.19 -30.98
CA GLY A 813 -11.84 -1.36 -30.10
C GLY A 813 -11.64 -2.68 -30.85
N HIS A 814 -11.95 -2.75 -32.14
CA HIS A 814 -11.75 -3.95 -32.97
C HIS A 814 -10.31 -4.06 -33.49
N ASN A 815 -9.97 -5.19 -34.11
CA ASN A 815 -8.63 -5.45 -34.68
C ASN A 815 -7.51 -5.42 -33.62
N LEU A 816 -7.83 -5.68 -32.34
CA LEU A 816 -6.84 -5.85 -31.27
C LEU A 816 -5.84 -6.93 -31.68
N GLN A 817 -4.58 -6.54 -31.74
CA GLN A 817 -3.45 -7.42 -31.99
C GLN A 817 -2.51 -7.34 -30.80
N ASP A 818 -1.85 -8.46 -30.53
CA ASP A 818 -0.80 -8.55 -29.52
C ASP A 818 0.10 -9.73 -29.88
N HIS A 819 1.33 -9.65 -29.43
CA HIS A 819 2.29 -10.74 -29.53
C HIS A 819 1.97 -11.79 -28.47
N VAL A 820 1.43 -12.94 -28.91
CA VAL A 820 1.20 -14.08 -28.04
C VAL A 820 2.53 -14.78 -27.74
N MET A 821 2.86 -14.90 -26.46
CA MET A 821 4.15 -15.41 -25.97
C MET A 821 3.99 -16.69 -25.16
N LEU A 822 4.95 -17.61 -25.29
CA LEU A 822 5.17 -18.75 -24.41
C LEU A 822 6.49 -18.59 -23.66
N PHE A 823 6.50 -18.96 -22.39
CA PHE A 823 7.73 -19.12 -21.61
C PHE A 823 8.15 -20.61 -21.70
N PHE A 824 8.97 -20.97 -22.70
CA PHE A 824 9.27 -22.36 -23.05
C PHE A 824 10.56 -22.89 -22.41
N GLY A 825 10.46 -24.05 -21.77
CA GLY A 825 11.48 -24.67 -20.93
C GLY A 825 10.85 -25.32 -19.70
N PRO A 826 11.62 -25.63 -18.64
CA PRO A 826 13.05 -25.33 -18.52
C PRO A 826 13.92 -26.25 -19.37
N PHE A 827 15.05 -25.74 -19.85
CA PHE A 827 16.17 -26.54 -20.32
C PHE A 827 17.19 -26.62 -19.20
N ILE A 828 17.28 -27.77 -18.54
CA ILE A 828 18.15 -28.00 -17.38
C ILE A 828 19.58 -28.20 -17.84
N LEU A 829 20.51 -27.52 -17.18
CA LEU A 829 21.95 -27.66 -17.40
C LEU A 829 22.59 -28.42 -16.24
N ASN A 830 23.67 -29.14 -16.52
CA ASN A 830 24.51 -29.84 -15.56
C ASN A 830 25.79 -29.04 -15.19
N ASP A 831 25.68 -27.70 -15.15
CA ASP A 831 26.77 -26.77 -14.85
C ASP A 831 26.24 -25.45 -14.24
N THR A 832 27.03 -24.77 -13.41
CA THR A 832 26.63 -23.60 -12.63
C THR A 832 26.89 -22.27 -13.35
N VAL A 833 26.24 -22.07 -14.51
CA VAL A 833 26.59 -21.03 -15.50
C VAL A 833 25.50 -19.99 -15.80
N THR A 834 24.31 -20.13 -15.22
CA THR A 834 23.14 -19.25 -15.48
C THR A 834 22.93 -18.24 -14.34
N VAL A 835 22.01 -17.29 -14.53
CA VAL A 835 21.69 -16.30 -13.49
C VAL A 835 20.63 -16.84 -12.53
N MET A 836 20.96 -16.84 -11.24
CA MET A 836 20.04 -17.22 -10.16
C MET A 836 20.09 -16.12 -9.09
N CYS A 837 18.98 -15.45 -8.77
CA CYS A 837 19.04 -14.31 -7.86
C CYS A 837 19.52 -14.68 -6.45
N LYS A 838 19.11 -15.83 -5.89
CA LYS A 838 19.63 -16.35 -4.61
C LYS A 838 21.17 -16.55 -4.60
N ARG A 839 21.81 -16.78 -5.77
CA ARG A 839 23.27 -16.97 -5.92
C ARG A 839 24.01 -15.69 -6.33
N ASN A 840 23.41 -14.89 -7.21
CA ASN A 840 24.12 -13.84 -7.95
C ASN A 840 23.70 -12.41 -7.58
N VAL A 841 22.57 -12.20 -6.89
CA VAL A 841 22.19 -10.88 -6.34
C VAL A 841 22.83 -10.70 -4.98
N THR A 842 24.12 -10.38 -4.97
CA THR A 842 24.90 -10.16 -3.76
C THR A 842 25.16 -8.67 -3.49
N LEU A 843 25.71 -8.35 -2.32
CA LEU A 843 26.13 -6.99 -1.98
C LEU A 843 27.25 -6.51 -2.93
N GLU A 844 28.16 -7.40 -3.34
CA GLU A 844 29.24 -7.11 -4.30
C GLU A 844 28.67 -6.72 -5.66
N ALA A 845 27.64 -7.43 -6.15
CA ALA A 845 26.94 -7.08 -7.39
C ALA A 845 26.27 -5.68 -7.29
N ALA A 846 25.71 -5.34 -6.13
CA ALA A 846 25.15 -4.02 -5.87
C ALA A 846 26.24 -2.94 -5.78
N MET A 847 27.40 -3.21 -5.18
CA MET A 847 28.54 -2.30 -5.13
C MET A 847 29.17 -2.10 -6.52
N GLN A 848 29.30 -3.16 -7.33
CA GLN A 848 29.79 -3.09 -8.71
C GLN A 848 28.91 -2.15 -9.55
N TYR A 849 27.59 -2.25 -9.42
CA TYR A 849 26.66 -1.35 -10.09
C TYR A 849 26.68 0.07 -9.51
N LYS A 850 26.82 0.23 -8.19
CA LYS A 850 26.95 1.54 -7.54
C LYS A 850 28.18 2.29 -8.06
N ASN A 851 29.32 1.61 -8.14
CA ASN A 851 30.60 2.21 -8.50
C ASN A 851 30.73 2.37 -10.03
N ASN A 852 30.52 1.31 -10.78
CA ASN A 852 30.90 1.22 -12.19
C ASN A 852 29.71 1.18 -13.17
N LYS A 853 28.47 1.06 -12.67
CA LYS A 853 27.24 0.88 -13.48
C LYS A 853 27.27 -0.36 -14.39
N THR A 854 28.03 -1.38 -13.99
CA THR A 854 28.14 -2.67 -14.68
C THR A 854 27.67 -3.81 -13.77
N GLY A 855 27.76 -5.05 -14.25
CA GLY A 855 27.35 -6.24 -13.50
C GLY A 855 25.84 -6.47 -13.50
N LEU A 856 25.39 -7.40 -12.65
CA LEU A 856 24.05 -7.98 -12.72
C LEU A 856 22.91 -6.94 -12.66
N PHE A 857 23.05 -5.84 -11.91
CA PHE A 857 21.98 -4.83 -11.83
C PHE A 857 21.74 -4.04 -13.12
N ALA A 858 22.69 -4.07 -14.07
CA ALA A 858 22.54 -3.54 -15.42
C ALA A 858 21.93 -4.56 -16.41
N TYR A 859 21.83 -5.85 -16.04
CA TYR A 859 21.27 -6.94 -16.88
C TYR A 859 19.75 -6.85 -17.02
N ASN A 860 19.21 -7.29 -18.16
CA ASN A 860 17.77 -7.33 -18.44
C ASN A 860 17.16 -8.75 -18.52
N PHE A 861 17.89 -9.79 -18.08
CA PHE A 861 17.49 -11.21 -18.15
C PHE A 861 17.38 -11.83 -19.56
N ILE A 862 17.77 -11.11 -20.62
CA ILE A 862 17.83 -11.66 -21.98
C ILE A 862 19.27 -11.55 -22.48
N SER A 863 19.79 -12.60 -23.09
CA SER A 863 21.15 -12.62 -23.62
C SER A 863 21.19 -12.57 -25.16
N GLY A 864 20.24 -13.23 -25.82
CA GLY A 864 20.17 -13.34 -27.27
C GLY A 864 18.73 -13.26 -27.79
N VAL A 865 18.60 -13.03 -29.09
CA VAL A 865 17.33 -13.10 -29.82
C VAL A 865 17.54 -13.88 -31.12
N ALA A 866 16.55 -14.68 -31.52
CA ALA A 866 16.51 -15.30 -32.83
C ALA A 866 15.19 -14.96 -33.55
N PHE A 867 15.30 -14.80 -34.86
CA PHE A 867 14.16 -14.66 -35.77
C PHE A 867 14.07 -15.94 -36.58
N PHE A 868 12.90 -16.57 -36.57
CA PHE A 868 12.67 -17.89 -37.15
C PHE A 868 11.54 -17.82 -38.20
N ASN A 869 11.62 -18.71 -39.18
CA ASN A 869 10.59 -18.91 -40.20
C ASN A 869 9.91 -20.25 -39.94
N SER A 870 8.65 -20.23 -39.55
CA SER A 870 7.81 -21.42 -39.62
C SER A 870 7.38 -21.69 -41.07
N SER A 871 6.71 -22.80 -41.31
CA SER A 871 6.00 -23.11 -42.55
C SER A 871 4.87 -22.12 -42.89
N GLN A 872 4.53 -21.20 -41.98
CA GLN A 872 3.59 -20.10 -42.19
C GLN A 872 4.28 -18.77 -42.61
N ALA A 873 5.61 -18.73 -42.59
CA ALA A 873 6.38 -17.52 -42.88
C ALA A 873 6.16 -17.04 -44.32
N VAL A 874 6.09 -15.72 -44.51
CA VAL A 874 5.85 -15.14 -45.84
C VAL A 874 7.15 -15.12 -46.62
N LYS A 875 7.23 -15.91 -47.69
CA LYS A 875 8.33 -15.88 -48.66
C LYS A 875 8.25 -14.61 -49.51
N LEU A 876 9.37 -13.91 -49.65
CA LEU A 876 9.48 -12.64 -50.37
C LEU A 876 10.00 -12.83 -51.80
N PRO A 877 9.80 -11.85 -52.72
CA PRO A 877 10.15 -11.99 -54.13
C PRO A 877 11.64 -12.21 -54.42
N ASP A 878 12.52 -11.80 -53.51
CA ASP A 878 13.98 -12.00 -53.58
C ASP A 878 14.44 -13.37 -53.02
N ASN A 879 13.49 -14.28 -52.77
CA ASN A 879 13.65 -15.57 -52.07
C ASN A 879 14.09 -15.46 -50.59
N SER A 880 14.12 -14.26 -50.00
CA SER A 880 14.19 -14.11 -48.55
C SER A 880 12.83 -14.43 -47.90
N TYR A 881 12.76 -14.34 -46.58
CA TYR A 881 11.54 -14.59 -45.80
C TYR A 881 11.35 -13.48 -44.77
N TRP A 882 10.10 -13.14 -44.54
CA TRP A 882 9.68 -12.28 -43.44
C TRP A 882 9.44 -13.17 -42.20
N PRO A 883 10.26 -13.06 -41.13
CA PRO A 883 10.17 -13.95 -39.98
C PRO A 883 8.84 -13.80 -39.24
N ASP A 884 8.20 -14.93 -38.94
CA ASP A 884 6.91 -15.03 -38.27
C ASP A 884 7.01 -15.53 -36.83
N ALA A 885 8.21 -15.91 -36.37
CA ALA A 885 8.51 -16.28 -34.99
C ALA A 885 9.71 -15.52 -34.43
N VAL A 886 9.65 -15.16 -33.15
CA VAL A 886 10.74 -14.55 -32.39
C VAL A 886 11.02 -15.40 -31.14
N VAL A 887 12.28 -15.72 -30.89
CA VAL A 887 12.74 -16.43 -29.68
C VAL A 887 13.70 -15.55 -28.91
N MET A 888 13.36 -15.16 -27.68
CA MET A 888 14.28 -14.44 -26.79
C MET A 888 14.91 -15.43 -25.81
N PHE A 889 16.24 -15.45 -25.73
CA PHE A 889 17.02 -16.38 -24.94
C PHE A 889 17.29 -15.82 -23.53
N SER A 890 16.82 -16.52 -22.50
CA SER A 890 16.94 -16.14 -21.10
C SER A 890 17.68 -17.20 -20.27
N PRO A 891 18.97 -17.02 -19.96
CA PRO A 891 19.75 -17.92 -19.11
C PRO A 891 19.49 -17.63 -17.61
N THR A 892 18.30 -17.97 -17.13
CA THR A 892 17.85 -17.77 -15.75
C THR A 892 17.48 -19.10 -15.10
N SER A 893 18.12 -19.42 -13.97
CA SER A 893 17.79 -20.59 -13.14
C SER A 893 16.37 -20.51 -12.57
N MET A 894 15.88 -21.63 -12.04
CA MET A 894 14.64 -21.66 -11.27
C MET A 894 14.89 -21.42 -9.78
N GLU A 895 14.24 -20.39 -9.26
CA GLU A 895 14.37 -19.97 -7.87
C GLU A 895 13.24 -20.52 -7.01
N ASP A 896 13.63 -21.17 -5.91
CA ASP A 896 12.77 -21.31 -4.76
C ASP A 896 12.55 -19.92 -4.13
N ALA A 897 11.30 -19.51 -4.01
CA ALA A 897 10.89 -18.21 -3.48
C ALA A 897 9.88 -18.39 -2.34
N ASP A 898 10.24 -19.28 -1.41
CA ASP A 898 9.75 -19.55 -0.04
C ASP A 898 8.24 -19.90 0.11
N ASP A 899 7.44 -19.68 -0.94
CA ASP A 899 6.05 -20.10 -1.13
C ASP A 899 5.87 -20.96 -2.42
N GLY A 900 6.92 -21.10 -3.23
CA GLY A 900 6.88 -21.82 -4.52
C GLY A 900 5.97 -21.22 -5.60
N ASP A 901 5.34 -20.06 -5.37
CA ASP A 901 4.29 -19.52 -6.25
C ASP A 901 4.66 -18.18 -6.94
N THR A 902 5.89 -17.67 -6.74
CA THR A 902 6.30 -16.34 -7.25
C THR A 902 6.29 -16.25 -8.76
N PHE A 903 6.83 -17.27 -9.43
CA PHE A 903 6.81 -17.39 -10.88
C PHE A 903 5.38 -17.65 -11.40
N ALA A 904 4.58 -18.45 -10.70
CA ALA A 904 3.17 -18.68 -11.01
C ALA A 904 2.33 -17.38 -10.99
N ASP A 905 2.39 -16.61 -9.89
CA ASP A 905 1.66 -15.35 -9.74
C ASP A 905 2.14 -14.26 -10.73
N PHE A 906 3.41 -14.31 -11.18
CA PHE A 906 3.98 -13.43 -12.21
C PHE A 906 3.42 -13.75 -13.61
N LEU A 907 3.48 -15.01 -14.02
CA LEU A 907 2.94 -15.47 -15.32
C LEU A 907 1.41 -15.52 -15.34
N GLY A 908 0.75 -15.54 -14.16
CA GLY A 908 -0.70 -15.69 -14.03
C GLY A 908 -1.20 -17.12 -14.25
N ILE A 909 -0.32 -18.10 -14.15
CA ILE A 909 -0.62 -19.54 -14.33
C ILE A 909 -1.13 -20.16 -13.04
N ASP A 910 -1.80 -21.30 -13.16
CA ASP A 910 -2.26 -22.05 -11.99
C ASP A 910 -1.08 -22.56 -11.15
N LYS A 911 -1.22 -22.47 -9.82
CA LYS A 911 -0.20 -22.82 -8.85
C LYS A 911 0.03 -24.33 -8.78
N GLU A 912 -0.98 -25.14 -9.05
CA GLU A 912 -0.85 -26.60 -9.10
C GLU A 912 -0.09 -27.02 -10.37
N ILE A 913 -0.39 -26.40 -11.52
CA ILE A 913 0.37 -26.58 -12.77
C ILE A 913 1.84 -26.17 -12.57
N HIS A 914 2.08 -25.03 -11.92
CA HIS A 914 3.42 -24.58 -11.57
C HIS A 914 4.16 -25.60 -10.67
N ARG A 915 3.54 -26.03 -9.57
CA ARG A 915 4.16 -26.95 -8.61
C ARG A 915 4.39 -28.35 -9.18
N ALA A 916 3.57 -28.81 -10.13
CA ALA A 916 3.76 -30.08 -10.80
C ALA A 916 4.92 -30.04 -11.83
N TYR A 917 5.01 -28.96 -12.61
CA TYR A 917 5.94 -28.87 -13.74
C TYR A 917 7.29 -28.21 -13.41
N ILE A 918 7.30 -27.18 -12.57
CA ILE A 918 8.49 -26.33 -12.31
C ILE A 918 9.25 -26.77 -11.06
N LYS A 919 8.53 -27.11 -9.98
CA LYS A 919 9.12 -27.45 -8.68
C LYS A 919 10.26 -28.50 -8.73
N PRO A 920 10.19 -29.57 -9.55
CA PRO A 920 11.27 -30.57 -9.65
C PRO A 920 12.62 -30.02 -10.15
N PHE A 921 12.65 -28.77 -10.62
CA PHE A 921 13.79 -28.08 -11.19
C PHE A 921 14.26 -26.87 -10.36
N GLU A 922 13.64 -26.59 -9.20
CA GLU A 922 14.07 -25.53 -8.29
C GLU A 922 15.54 -25.71 -7.86
N GLY A 923 16.30 -24.61 -7.84
CA GLY A 923 17.73 -24.59 -7.50
C GLY A 923 18.66 -25.11 -8.60
N LYS A 924 18.14 -25.64 -9.72
CA LYS A 924 18.96 -26.06 -10.86
C LYS A 924 19.21 -24.92 -11.83
N ASP A 925 20.41 -24.91 -12.40
CA ASP A 925 20.75 -24.06 -13.53
C ASP A 925 19.89 -24.44 -14.75
N ALA A 926 19.31 -23.42 -15.39
CA ALA A 926 18.37 -23.61 -16.47
C ALA A 926 18.41 -22.45 -17.46
N VAL A 927 18.05 -22.74 -18.70
CA VAL A 927 17.78 -21.72 -19.72
C VAL A 927 16.35 -21.81 -20.23
N TRP A 928 15.85 -20.68 -20.71
CA TRP A 928 14.48 -20.49 -21.16
C TRP A 928 14.44 -19.82 -22.53
N ALA A 929 13.52 -20.26 -23.36
CA ALA A 929 13.23 -19.70 -24.66
C ALA A 929 11.86 -19.04 -24.62
N LEU A 930 11.81 -17.72 -24.75
CA LEU A 930 10.56 -16.99 -24.78
C LEU A 930 10.13 -16.81 -26.23
N MET A 931 9.17 -17.64 -26.62
CA MET A 931 8.72 -17.78 -28.00
C MET A 931 7.52 -16.87 -28.25
N THR A 932 7.52 -16.19 -29.37
CA THR A 932 6.46 -15.27 -29.77
C THR A 932 6.06 -15.52 -31.21
N VAL A 933 4.76 -15.55 -31.50
CA VAL A 933 4.25 -15.43 -32.88
C VAL A 933 4.40 -13.98 -33.31
N GLY A 934 5.37 -13.67 -34.17
CA GLY A 934 5.64 -12.30 -34.65
C GLY A 934 4.58 -11.79 -35.62
N LEU A 935 3.97 -12.67 -36.44
CA LEU A 935 2.94 -12.29 -37.41
C LEU A 935 1.57 -12.95 -37.09
N PRO A 936 0.94 -12.61 -35.95
CA PRO A 936 -0.29 -13.24 -35.51
C PRO A 936 -1.47 -12.91 -36.45
N LYS A 937 -2.29 -13.92 -36.76
CA LYS A 937 -3.50 -13.82 -37.59
C LYS A 937 -4.77 -13.67 -36.77
N SER A 938 -4.80 -14.11 -35.51
CA SER A 938 -5.93 -13.92 -34.58
C SER A 938 -6.20 -12.42 -34.32
N ARG A 939 -7.46 -12.04 -34.09
CA ARG A 939 -7.87 -10.63 -33.90
C ARG A 939 -8.90 -10.50 -32.77
N GLY A 940 -8.54 -9.77 -31.73
CA GLY A 940 -9.39 -9.51 -30.57
C GLY A 940 -10.28 -8.26 -30.67
N THR A 941 -10.96 -7.97 -29.57
CA THR A 941 -11.74 -6.74 -29.34
C THR A 941 -11.51 -6.13 -27.94
N ILE A 942 -11.77 -4.83 -27.83
CA ILE A 942 -11.89 -4.08 -26.58
C ILE A 942 -13.22 -3.33 -26.59
N GLU A 943 -14.07 -3.59 -25.60
CA GLU A 943 -15.41 -3.02 -25.49
C GLU A 943 -15.60 -2.36 -24.12
N LEU A 944 -16.38 -1.28 -24.05
CA LEU A 944 -16.79 -0.72 -22.75
C LEU A 944 -17.56 -1.76 -21.93
N ALA A 945 -17.11 -2.03 -20.70
CA ALA A 945 -17.87 -2.79 -19.70
C ALA A 945 -18.85 -1.90 -18.93
N SER A 946 -18.67 -0.58 -18.98
CA SER A 946 -19.50 0.45 -18.35
C SER A 946 -19.25 1.80 -19.02
N LYS A 947 -20.19 2.73 -18.84
CA LYS A 947 -20.03 4.16 -19.17
C LYS A 947 -19.24 4.95 -18.11
N ASP A 948 -18.88 4.32 -17.00
CA ASP A 948 -17.98 4.88 -15.99
C ASP A 948 -16.53 4.84 -16.53
N PRO A 949 -15.84 5.98 -16.69
CA PRO A 949 -14.48 6.02 -17.23
C PRO A 949 -13.44 5.29 -16.37
N PHE A 950 -13.73 5.04 -15.08
CA PHE A 950 -12.81 4.36 -14.16
C PHE A 950 -13.02 2.84 -14.12
N VAL A 951 -13.99 2.30 -14.86
CA VAL A 951 -14.19 0.85 -15.01
C VAL A 951 -13.36 0.33 -16.17
N HIS A 952 -12.56 -0.71 -15.92
CA HIS A 952 -11.77 -1.36 -16.98
C HIS A 952 -12.67 -1.91 -18.10
N PRO A 953 -12.27 -1.80 -19.37
CA PRO A 953 -13.03 -2.36 -20.48
C PRO A 953 -12.99 -3.89 -20.48
N ASN A 954 -13.94 -4.50 -21.18
CA ASN A 954 -13.85 -5.91 -21.58
C ASN A 954 -12.73 -6.03 -22.63
N ILE A 955 -11.86 -7.01 -22.48
CA ILE A 955 -10.76 -7.30 -23.40
C ILE A 955 -10.84 -8.78 -23.76
N ASP A 956 -11.07 -9.08 -25.04
CA ASP A 956 -10.99 -10.42 -25.59
C ASP A 956 -9.87 -10.46 -26.65
N PRO A 957 -8.69 -11.03 -26.35
CA PRO A 957 -7.57 -11.06 -27.30
C PRO A 957 -7.68 -12.18 -28.33
N LYS A 958 -8.61 -13.14 -28.18
CA LYS A 958 -8.87 -14.24 -29.13
C LYS A 958 -7.64 -15.05 -29.56
N TYR A 959 -6.66 -15.23 -28.68
CA TYR A 959 -5.45 -15.99 -29.01
C TYR A 959 -5.77 -17.41 -29.52
N PHE A 960 -5.13 -17.79 -30.63
CA PHE A 960 -5.34 -19.07 -31.32
C PHE A 960 -6.77 -19.35 -31.78
N GLU A 961 -7.58 -18.29 -31.99
CA GLU A 961 -8.77 -18.37 -32.85
C GLU A 961 -8.36 -18.79 -34.28
N ARG A 962 -7.17 -18.37 -34.71
CA ARG A 962 -6.50 -18.87 -35.92
C ARG A 962 -5.54 -20.02 -35.57
N PRO A 963 -5.76 -21.26 -36.08
CA PRO A 963 -4.87 -22.39 -35.80
C PRO A 963 -3.46 -22.21 -36.38
N GLU A 964 -3.29 -21.35 -37.39
CA GLU A 964 -1.98 -21.05 -37.95
C GLU A 964 -1.02 -20.44 -36.92
N ASP A 965 -1.52 -19.60 -36.01
CA ASP A 965 -0.71 -18.97 -34.94
C ASP A 965 -0.15 -20.03 -33.97
N LEU A 966 -0.94 -21.08 -33.71
CA LEU A 966 -0.51 -22.20 -32.87
C LEU A 966 0.57 -23.03 -33.58
N LYS A 967 0.46 -23.21 -34.90
CA LYS A 967 1.43 -23.96 -35.70
C LYS A 967 2.82 -23.31 -35.68
N VAL A 968 2.89 -21.98 -35.77
CA VAL A 968 4.14 -21.21 -35.63
C VAL A 968 4.87 -21.58 -34.32
N LEU A 969 4.15 -21.63 -33.20
CA LEU A 969 4.72 -21.98 -31.90
C LEU A 969 5.16 -23.44 -31.81
N VAL A 970 4.38 -24.38 -32.36
CA VAL A 970 4.74 -25.82 -32.37
C VAL A 970 6.04 -26.06 -33.12
N GLU A 971 6.18 -25.51 -34.32
CA GLU A 971 7.42 -25.64 -35.11
C GLU A 971 8.61 -24.94 -34.43
N THR A 972 8.38 -23.79 -33.78
CA THR A 972 9.41 -23.09 -32.98
C THR A 972 9.84 -23.89 -31.74
N MET A 973 8.90 -24.57 -31.07
CA MET A 973 9.17 -25.46 -29.94
C MET A 973 9.99 -26.68 -30.35
N GLN A 974 9.59 -27.37 -31.43
CA GLN A 974 10.35 -28.49 -32.01
C GLN A 974 11.78 -28.07 -32.35
N PHE A 975 11.95 -26.95 -33.07
CA PHE A 975 13.25 -26.40 -33.43
C PHE A 975 14.10 -26.11 -32.18
N THR A 976 13.52 -25.49 -31.16
CA THR A 976 14.26 -25.07 -29.97
C THR A 976 14.67 -26.25 -29.08
N VAL A 977 13.85 -27.31 -29.00
CA VAL A 977 14.28 -28.55 -28.34
C VAL A 977 15.47 -29.15 -29.07
N ASN A 978 15.42 -29.23 -30.41
CA ASN A 978 16.56 -29.70 -31.19
C ASN A 978 17.81 -28.82 -30.96
N PHE A 979 17.66 -27.49 -30.99
CA PHE A 979 18.76 -26.54 -30.79
C PHE A 979 19.51 -26.77 -29.47
N PHE A 980 18.79 -26.93 -28.34
CA PHE A 980 19.42 -27.14 -27.04
C PHE A 980 19.91 -28.58 -26.82
N GLU A 981 19.20 -29.59 -27.34
CA GLU A 981 19.55 -31.00 -27.06
C GLU A 981 20.57 -31.60 -28.04
N THR A 982 20.78 -31.02 -29.24
CA THR A 982 21.67 -31.60 -30.26
C THR A 982 22.91 -30.79 -30.63
N ALA A 983 22.95 -29.47 -30.43
CA ALA A 983 24.13 -28.67 -30.80
C ALA A 983 25.28 -28.89 -29.81
N ASP A 984 26.51 -29.06 -30.30
CA ASP A 984 27.70 -29.38 -29.49
C ASP A 984 28.00 -28.28 -28.44
N ALA A 985 27.74 -27.01 -28.78
CA ALA A 985 27.80 -25.88 -27.87
C ALA A 985 26.90 -26.01 -26.63
N TRP A 986 25.83 -26.80 -26.69
CA TRP A 986 24.90 -27.09 -25.59
C TRP A 986 25.09 -28.49 -24.98
N GLN A 987 25.55 -29.47 -25.76
CA GLN A 987 25.88 -30.81 -25.25
C GLN A 987 26.90 -30.76 -24.10
N LYS A 988 27.86 -29.83 -24.14
CA LYS A 988 28.84 -29.63 -23.05
C LYS A 988 28.21 -29.28 -21.69
N TYR A 989 26.97 -28.79 -21.69
CA TYR A 989 26.18 -28.48 -20.49
C TYR A 989 25.11 -29.55 -20.18
N ASP A 990 25.05 -30.66 -20.94
CA ASP A 990 24.01 -31.70 -20.87
C ASP A 990 22.57 -31.12 -20.91
N ALA A 991 22.35 -30.10 -21.75
CA ALA A 991 21.12 -29.34 -21.80
C ALA A 991 19.92 -30.21 -22.19
N LYS A 992 18.93 -30.34 -21.30
CA LYS A 992 17.76 -31.23 -21.47
C LYS A 992 16.44 -30.52 -21.20
N PHE A 993 15.46 -30.67 -22.09
CA PHE A 993 14.12 -30.14 -21.92
C PHE A 993 13.36 -30.92 -20.83
N ALA A 994 13.05 -30.24 -19.71
CA ALA A 994 12.19 -30.71 -18.61
C ALA A 994 12.28 -32.22 -18.29
N PRO A 995 13.48 -32.80 -18.07
CA PRO A 995 13.68 -34.24 -18.09
C PRO A 995 12.84 -34.96 -17.04
N GLY A 996 11.97 -35.87 -17.49
CA GLY A 996 11.11 -36.69 -16.64
C GLY A 996 9.81 -36.03 -16.17
N HIS A 997 9.51 -34.79 -16.57
CA HIS A 997 8.32 -34.05 -16.13
C HIS A 997 7.53 -33.45 -17.30
N LYS A 998 6.22 -33.72 -17.31
CA LYS A 998 5.25 -33.12 -18.25
C LYS A 998 4.39 -32.08 -17.55
N ILE A 999 3.79 -31.19 -18.33
CA ILE A 999 2.69 -30.35 -17.86
C ILE A 999 1.45 -31.24 -17.63
N GLY A 1000 0.84 -31.14 -16.44
CA GLY A 1000 -0.27 -32.01 -16.01
C GLY A 1000 -1.47 -32.08 -16.97
N SER A 1001 -1.87 -30.95 -17.55
CA SER A 1001 -2.96 -30.90 -18.56
C SER A 1001 -2.63 -31.59 -19.89
N CYS A 1002 -1.37 -32.00 -20.09
CA CYS A 1002 -0.82 -32.51 -21.34
C CYS A 1002 -0.20 -33.91 -21.20
N GLU A 1003 -0.32 -34.56 -20.03
CA GLU A 1003 0.31 -35.86 -19.72
C GLU A 1003 -0.11 -36.99 -20.68
N GLN A 1004 -1.36 -36.95 -21.15
CA GLN A 1004 -1.96 -37.87 -22.11
C GLN A 1004 -1.28 -37.87 -23.50
N TYR A 1005 -0.51 -36.82 -23.82
CA TYR A 1005 0.22 -36.75 -25.09
C TYR A 1005 1.64 -37.27 -24.95
N ARG A 1006 2.17 -37.89 -26.01
CA ARG A 1006 3.58 -38.30 -26.07
C ARG A 1006 4.46 -37.06 -25.92
N GLU A 1007 5.46 -37.13 -25.05
CA GLU A 1007 6.39 -36.01 -24.82
C GLU A 1007 7.02 -35.56 -26.16
N LYS A 1008 7.25 -34.26 -26.30
CA LYS A 1008 7.85 -33.62 -27.51
C LYS A 1008 7.09 -33.90 -28.83
N SER A 1009 5.85 -34.40 -28.78
CA SER A 1009 4.99 -34.51 -29.95
C SER A 1009 4.19 -33.23 -30.22
N ASP A 1010 3.73 -33.05 -31.44
CA ASP A 1010 2.96 -31.89 -31.89
C ASP A 1010 1.75 -31.62 -30.97
N LYS A 1011 0.98 -32.66 -30.63
CA LYS A 1011 -0.15 -32.57 -29.70
C LYS A 1011 0.25 -32.16 -28.28
N TYR A 1012 1.44 -32.58 -27.83
CA TYR A 1012 1.99 -32.14 -26.54
C TYR A 1012 2.34 -30.65 -26.59
N PHE A 1013 2.98 -30.18 -27.66
CA PHE A 1013 3.32 -28.76 -27.84
C PHE A 1013 2.08 -27.88 -28.06
N GLU A 1014 1.08 -28.31 -28.83
CA GLU A 1014 -0.22 -27.61 -28.93
C GLU A 1014 -0.87 -27.42 -27.56
N CYS A 1015 -0.85 -28.46 -26.72
CA CYS A 1015 -1.35 -28.41 -25.36
C CYS A 1015 -0.50 -27.52 -24.43
N TYR A 1016 0.83 -27.61 -24.53
CA TYR A 1016 1.77 -26.74 -23.81
C TYR A 1016 1.46 -25.27 -24.09
N ALA A 1017 1.38 -24.92 -25.38
CA ALA A 1017 1.10 -23.57 -25.84
C ALA A 1017 -0.23 -23.06 -25.25
N ARG A 1018 -1.31 -23.82 -25.41
CA ARG A 1018 -2.63 -23.43 -24.87
C ARG A 1018 -2.67 -23.35 -23.34
N THR A 1019 -1.79 -24.05 -22.63
CA THR A 1019 -1.73 -24.03 -21.15
C THR A 1019 -0.89 -22.86 -20.60
N LEU A 1020 0.25 -22.53 -21.21
CA LEU A 1020 1.21 -21.55 -20.70
C LEU A 1020 1.30 -20.26 -21.54
N THR A 1021 0.22 -19.91 -22.22
CA THR A 1021 0.14 -18.68 -23.02
C THR A 1021 -0.01 -17.41 -22.19
N MET A 1022 0.72 -16.37 -22.59
CA MET A 1022 0.59 -15.02 -22.06
C MET A 1022 0.78 -13.95 -23.15
N THR A 1023 0.49 -12.70 -22.78
CA THR A 1023 0.85 -11.52 -23.58
C THR A 1023 2.36 -11.25 -23.51
N GLN A 1024 2.95 -10.78 -24.60
CA GLN A 1024 4.29 -10.15 -24.59
C GLN A 1024 4.22 -8.65 -24.21
N TRP A 1025 3.06 -8.17 -23.76
CA TRP A 1025 2.76 -6.77 -23.45
C TRP A 1025 2.87 -5.83 -24.67
N HIS A 1026 2.46 -6.32 -25.84
CA HIS A 1026 2.45 -5.57 -27.09
C HIS A 1026 1.02 -5.34 -27.68
N PRO A 1027 -0.03 -5.06 -26.88
CA PRO A 1027 -1.34 -4.79 -27.44
C PRO A 1027 -1.32 -3.52 -28.30
N CYS A 1028 -1.96 -3.59 -29.46
CA CYS A 1028 -1.96 -2.56 -30.51
C CYS A 1028 -3.20 -2.67 -31.42
N CYS A 1029 -3.27 -1.78 -32.40
CA CYS A 1029 -4.18 -1.83 -33.55
C CYS A 1029 -5.69 -1.59 -33.33
N THR A 1030 -6.09 -1.22 -32.11
CA THR A 1030 -7.49 -0.99 -31.68
C THR A 1030 -8.14 0.31 -32.14
N ALA A 1031 -7.41 1.16 -32.84
CA ALA A 1031 -7.90 2.39 -33.45
C ALA A 1031 -7.16 2.62 -34.77
N LYS A 1032 -7.06 1.58 -35.62
CA LYS A 1032 -6.15 1.58 -36.76
C LYS A 1032 -6.38 2.73 -37.76
N PHE A 1033 -5.29 3.17 -38.39
CA PHE A 1033 -5.38 3.88 -39.68
C PHE A 1033 -5.62 2.92 -40.84
N GLY A 1034 -6.22 3.42 -41.92
CA GLY A 1034 -6.45 2.66 -43.14
C GLY A 1034 -6.78 3.54 -44.34
N LYS A 1035 -6.86 2.93 -45.51
CA LYS A 1035 -7.25 3.61 -46.76
C LYS A 1035 -8.71 4.11 -46.72
N PRO A 1036 -9.07 5.13 -47.51
CA PRO A 1036 -10.46 5.53 -47.68
C PRO A 1036 -11.36 4.34 -48.06
N GLY A 1037 -12.49 4.19 -47.37
CA GLY A 1037 -13.44 3.08 -47.58
C GLY A 1037 -13.11 1.77 -46.85
N ASP A 1038 -12.03 1.69 -46.07
CA ASP A 1038 -11.81 0.57 -45.13
C ASP A 1038 -12.83 0.66 -43.97
N PRO A 1039 -13.74 -0.31 -43.80
CA PRO A 1039 -14.82 -0.22 -42.82
C PRO A 1039 -14.33 -0.30 -41.36
N LEU A 1040 -13.09 -0.76 -41.13
CA LEU A 1040 -12.48 -0.83 -39.80
C LEU A 1040 -11.43 0.27 -39.58
N ALA A 1041 -11.25 1.20 -40.52
CA ALA A 1041 -10.40 2.37 -40.29
C ALA A 1041 -11.06 3.34 -39.31
N VAL A 1042 -10.33 3.68 -38.24
CA VAL A 1042 -10.70 4.73 -37.29
C VAL A 1042 -10.01 6.05 -37.66
N LEU A 1043 -8.83 5.95 -38.28
CA LEU A 1043 -7.99 7.07 -38.66
C LEU A 1043 -7.70 7.06 -40.17
N ASN A 1044 -7.45 8.24 -40.73
CA ASN A 1044 -6.83 8.36 -42.05
C ASN A 1044 -5.30 8.16 -41.98
N SER A 1045 -4.60 8.16 -43.13
CA SER A 1045 -3.14 7.98 -43.18
C SER A 1045 -2.33 9.05 -42.44
N ASN A 1046 -2.94 10.20 -42.12
CA ASN A 1046 -2.34 11.26 -41.29
C ASN A 1046 -2.63 11.10 -39.79
N LEU A 1047 -3.23 9.98 -39.38
CA LEU A 1047 -3.67 9.65 -38.01
C LEU A 1047 -4.73 10.61 -37.41
N SER A 1048 -5.49 11.32 -38.26
CA SER A 1048 -6.68 12.05 -37.83
C SER A 1048 -7.89 11.13 -37.76
N VAL A 1049 -8.69 11.29 -36.70
CA VAL A 1049 -9.92 10.52 -36.50
C VAL A 1049 -10.93 10.84 -37.59
N ILE A 1050 -11.45 9.80 -38.26
CA ILE A 1050 -12.39 9.94 -39.36
C ILE A 1050 -13.69 10.56 -38.84
N GLY A 1051 -14.20 11.58 -39.53
CA GLY A 1051 -15.42 12.30 -39.14
C GLY A 1051 -15.28 13.28 -37.97
N VAL A 1052 -14.08 13.50 -37.41
CA VAL A 1052 -13.86 14.46 -36.31
C VAL A 1052 -12.71 15.41 -36.63
N GLU A 1053 -13.00 16.71 -36.71
CA GLU A 1053 -11.99 17.73 -36.99
C GLU A 1053 -11.17 18.05 -35.74
N GLY A 1054 -9.86 18.24 -35.89
CA GLY A 1054 -8.98 18.60 -34.77
C GLY A 1054 -8.70 17.48 -33.75
N LEU A 1055 -8.96 16.21 -34.09
CA LEU A 1055 -8.64 15.05 -33.24
C LEU A 1055 -7.69 14.07 -33.94
N ARG A 1056 -6.65 13.62 -33.22
CA ARG A 1056 -5.69 12.60 -33.67
C ARG A 1056 -5.50 11.51 -32.63
N VAL A 1057 -5.04 10.35 -33.07
CA VAL A 1057 -4.55 9.27 -32.22
C VAL A 1057 -3.09 9.00 -32.58
N ALA A 1058 -2.24 8.87 -31.58
CA ALA A 1058 -0.82 8.67 -31.76
C ALA A 1058 -0.25 7.81 -30.63
N ASP A 1059 -0.49 6.50 -30.74
CA ASP A 1059 0.09 5.43 -29.92
C ASP A 1059 -0.11 4.07 -30.62
N ALA A 1060 0.18 2.96 -29.93
CA ALA A 1060 0.05 1.60 -30.44
C ALA A 1060 -1.34 1.25 -31.02
N SER A 1061 -2.42 1.88 -30.57
CA SER A 1061 -3.77 1.70 -31.14
C SER A 1061 -3.85 2.07 -32.62
N ALA A 1062 -3.06 3.05 -33.08
CA ALA A 1062 -3.11 3.55 -34.45
C ALA A 1062 -2.57 2.57 -35.50
N MET A 1063 -1.69 1.64 -35.11
CA MET A 1063 -1.04 0.70 -36.03
C MET A 1063 -2.08 -0.11 -36.84
N PRO A 1064 -1.95 -0.34 -38.15
CA PRO A 1064 -2.90 -1.15 -38.90
C PRO A 1064 -2.72 -2.64 -38.63
N VAL A 1065 -1.46 -3.07 -38.51
CA VAL A 1065 -1.05 -4.39 -38.01
C VAL A 1065 0.13 -4.23 -37.05
N ILE A 1066 0.34 -5.24 -36.21
CA ILE A 1066 1.53 -5.34 -35.37
C ILE A 1066 2.80 -5.52 -36.23
N THR A 1067 3.92 -4.92 -35.82
CA THR A 1067 5.24 -5.22 -36.38
C THR A 1067 5.71 -6.60 -35.91
N ASN A 1068 6.59 -7.29 -36.63
CA ASN A 1068 6.90 -8.70 -36.33
C ASN A 1068 7.70 -8.96 -35.02
N ALA A 1069 7.96 -7.92 -34.23
CA ALA A 1069 8.76 -7.94 -33.01
C ALA A 1069 8.41 -6.75 -32.08
N ASN A 1070 9.16 -6.58 -30.99
CA ASN A 1070 8.85 -5.66 -29.89
C ASN A 1070 8.45 -4.24 -30.31
N ILE A 1071 7.23 -3.81 -29.91
CA ILE A 1071 6.61 -2.61 -30.47
C ILE A 1071 7.08 -1.26 -29.89
N ASN A 1072 8.08 -1.25 -28.99
CA ASN A 1072 8.51 -0.01 -28.31
C ASN A 1072 9.17 1.00 -29.26
N ALA A 1073 10.07 0.57 -30.14
CA ALA A 1073 10.65 1.47 -31.15
C ALA A 1073 9.60 1.94 -32.19
N PRO A 1074 8.72 1.07 -32.73
CA PRO A 1074 7.56 1.50 -33.52
C PRO A 1074 6.68 2.57 -32.82
N CYS A 1075 6.42 2.44 -31.51
CA CYS A 1075 5.66 3.43 -30.75
C CYS A 1075 6.35 4.81 -30.67
N VAL A 1076 7.67 4.83 -30.47
CA VAL A 1076 8.44 6.10 -30.43
C VAL A 1076 8.53 6.73 -31.82
N MET A 1077 8.71 5.92 -32.87
CA MET A 1077 8.68 6.38 -34.27
C MET A 1077 7.32 7.00 -34.63
N LEU A 1078 6.19 6.40 -34.22
CA LEU A 1078 4.86 7.00 -34.39
C LEU A 1078 4.76 8.37 -33.73
N GLY A 1079 5.33 8.54 -32.52
CA GLY A 1079 5.39 9.83 -31.83
C GLY A 1079 6.17 10.89 -32.63
N GLU A 1080 7.35 10.53 -33.17
CA GLU A 1080 8.13 11.42 -34.04
C GLU A 1080 7.38 11.75 -35.35
N LYS A 1081 6.78 10.75 -36.02
CA LYS A 1081 6.08 10.93 -37.31
C LYS A 1081 4.85 11.80 -37.16
N VAL A 1082 4.06 11.63 -36.10
CA VAL A 1082 2.90 12.49 -35.84
C VAL A 1082 3.33 13.92 -35.50
N ALA A 1083 4.44 14.09 -34.78
CA ALA A 1083 4.98 15.43 -34.54
C ALA A 1083 5.36 16.14 -35.84
N GLU A 1084 6.03 15.44 -36.76
CA GLU A 1084 6.35 15.93 -38.12
C GLU A 1084 5.08 16.31 -38.89
N LEU A 1085 4.10 15.42 -38.99
CA LEU A 1085 2.81 15.66 -39.67
C LEU A 1085 2.06 16.87 -39.13
N ILE A 1086 2.08 17.08 -37.81
CA ILE A 1086 1.45 18.25 -37.18
C ILE A 1086 2.27 19.51 -37.48
N LEU A 1087 3.58 19.48 -37.28
CA LEU A 1087 4.44 20.64 -37.50
C LEU A 1087 4.36 21.13 -38.95
N ASP A 1088 4.34 20.22 -39.93
CA ASP A 1088 4.25 20.57 -41.35
C ASP A 1088 2.88 21.15 -41.74
N LYS A 1089 1.77 20.55 -41.25
CA LYS A 1089 0.41 21.08 -41.37
C LYS A 1089 0.26 22.51 -40.84
N TRP A 1090 1.01 22.88 -39.80
CA TRP A 1090 0.99 24.22 -39.19
C TRP A 1090 2.15 25.15 -39.64
N LYS A 1091 3.09 24.65 -40.48
CA LYS A 1091 4.02 25.50 -41.25
C LYS A 1091 3.30 26.11 -42.45
N THR A 1092 2.65 25.29 -43.28
CA THR A 1092 1.99 25.74 -44.53
C THR A 1092 0.97 26.85 -44.29
N LYS A 1093 0.09 26.70 -43.29
CA LYS A 1093 -0.87 27.75 -42.89
C LYS A 1093 -0.24 29.09 -42.47
N ALA A 1094 1.03 29.10 -42.06
CA ALA A 1094 1.71 30.34 -41.68
C ALA A 1094 2.28 31.09 -42.90
N ASP A 1095 2.63 30.38 -43.97
CA ASP A 1095 3.09 30.99 -45.21
C ASP A 1095 1.90 31.37 -46.13
N ASP A 1096 0.79 30.61 -46.09
CA ASP A 1096 -0.48 31.02 -46.73
C ASP A 1096 -1.05 32.32 -46.14
N ASN A 1097 -0.92 32.53 -44.82
CA ASN A 1097 -1.33 33.78 -44.19
C ASN A 1097 -0.41 34.96 -44.57
N LYS A 1098 0.91 34.75 -44.71
CA LYS A 1098 1.84 35.80 -45.18
C LYS A 1098 1.52 36.30 -46.58
N ASN A 1099 1.04 35.43 -47.47
CA ASN A 1099 0.63 35.83 -48.81
C ASN A 1099 -0.71 36.60 -48.83
N ASN A 1100 -1.50 36.53 -47.75
CA ASN A 1100 -2.76 37.26 -47.58
C ASN A 1100 -2.65 38.52 -46.70
N GLU A 1101 -1.48 38.81 -46.11
CA GLU A 1101 -1.23 40.01 -45.29
C GLU A 1101 -0.65 41.20 -46.08
N ASN A 1102 -0.80 41.22 -47.40
CA ASN A 1102 -0.55 42.40 -48.24
C ASN A 1102 -1.67 43.44 -48.08
N GLY A 1103 -1.74 44.05 -46.90
CA GLY A 1103 -2.63 45.18 -46.66
C GLY A 1103 -3.05 45.36 -45.19
N PHE A 1104 -2.12 45.73 -44.32
CA PHE A 1104 -2.34 46.81 -43.33
C PHE A 1104 -1.00 47.22 -42.68
N THR A 1105 -0.47 48.36 -43.06
CA THR A 1105 0.67 49.02 -42.40
C THR A 1105 0.21 49.67 -41.10
N ILE A 1106 0.90 49.38 -39.99
CA ILE A 1106 0.93 50.22 -38.79
C ILE A 1106 2.40 50.47 -38.45
N GLU A 1107 2.71 51.71 -38.11
CA GLU A 1107 4.08 52.27 -38.14
C GLU A 1107 4.96 51.83 -36.97
N ASN A 1108 6.27 51.82 -37.23
CA ASN A 1108 7.30 51.65 -36.20
C ASN A 1108 7.40 52.89 -35.31
N GLY A 1109 7.44 52.70 -33.98
CA GLY A 1109 7.72 53.76 -33.03
C GLY A 1109 8.41 53.26 -31.76
N PHE A 1110 9.65 53.70 -31.54
CA PHE A 1110 10.40 53.61 -30.28
C PHE A 1110 10.81 52.22 -29.75
N THR A 1111 11.87 51.67 -30.36
CA THR A 1111 12.89 50.90 -29.61
C THR A 1111 14.14 51.76 -29.46
N ASN A 1112 14.45 52.17 -28.21
CA ASN A 1112 15.72 52.70 -27.67
C ASN A 1112 15.56 53.98 -26.83
N GLN A 1113 15.18 53.83 -25.55
CA GLN A 1113 15.85 54.52 -24.44
C GLN A 1113 15.42 53.93 -23.08
N ILE A 1114 16.31 54.06 -22.10
CA ILE A 1114 16.23 53.61 -20.69
C ILE A 1114 16.75 52.18 -20.43
N ASN A 1115 18.06 52.04 -20.69
CA ASN A 1115 18.91 51.01 -20.09
C ASN A 1115 19.49 51.52 -18.74
N GLN A 1116 18.65 52.17 -17.92
CA GLN A 1116 19.01 52.79 -16.64
C GLN A 1116 17.80 52.79 -15.68
N PHE A 1117 17.46 51.65 -15.06
CA PHE A 1117 16.72 51.65 -13.78
C PHE A 1117 16.92 50.40 -12.90
N PHE A 1118 17.93 49.57 -13.20
CA PHE A 1118 18.46 48.62 -12.22
C PHE A 1118 19.55 49.30 -11.39
N PHE A 1119 19.17 49.94 -10.26
CA PHE A 1119 19.97 50.02 -9.02
C PHE A 1119 19.20 50.85 -7.97
N ASN A 1120 18.47 50.18 -7.08
CA ASN A 1120 18.25 50.58 -5.69
C ASN A 1120 17.44 49.48 -4.97
N LYS A 1121 18.15 48.55 -4.31
CA LYS A 1121 17.54 47.69 -3.28
C LYS A 1121 17.65 48.41 -1.94
N PRO A 1122 16.64 48.35 -1.06
CA PRO A 1122 16.75 48.92 0.28
C PRO A 1122 17.82 48.17 1.08
N THR A 1123 18.67 48.90 1.80
CA THR A 1123 19.69 48.34 2.68
C THR A 1123 19.11 48.09 4.08
N LEU A 1124 19.73 47.16 4.84
CA LEU A 1124 19.27 46.75 6.18
C LEU A 1124 19.08 47.91 7.18
N SER A 1125 19.72 49.06 6.96
CA SER A 1125 19.57 50.26 7.81
C SER A 1125 18.20 50.94 7.72
N THR A 1126 17.41 50.72 6.66
CA THR A 1126 16.07 51.33 6.53
C THR A 1126 14.94 50.55 7.21
N LEU A 1127 15.14 49.25 7.46
CA LEU A 1127 14.14 48.38 8.12
C LEU A 1127 14.06 48.60 9.65
N GLY A 1128 15.13 49.07 10.28
CA GLY A 1128 15.23 49.24 11.74
C GLY A 1128 14.43 50.40 12.35
N LYS A 1129 13.57 51.09 11.58
CA LYS A 1129 12.77 52.25 12.03
C LYS A 1129 11.26 52.17 11.76
N MET A 1130 10.77 51.06 11.20
CA MET A 1130 9.34 50.84 10.95
C MET A 1130 8.69 50.02 12.06
N ARG A 1131 7.37 50.17 12.28
CA ARG A 1131 6.66 49.33 13.26
C ARG A 1131 6.48 47.91 12.68
N PRO A 1132 6.44 46.85 13.51
CA PRO A 1132 6.47 45.47 13.02
C PRO A 1132 5.39 45.11 11.99
N VAL A 1133 4.20 45.71 12.11
CA VAL A 1133 3.06 45.50 11.20
C VAL A 1133 3.32 46.10 9.80
N GLU A 1134 3.96 47.27 9.73
CA GLU A 1134 4.27 47.97 8.47
C GLU A 1134 5.38 47.22 7.70
N ALA A 1135 6.35 46.67 8.42
CA ALA A 1135 7.40 45.82 7.83
C ALA A 1135 6.83 44.50 7.27
N LEU A 1136 5.85 43.89 7.96
CA LEU A 1136 5.15 42.69 7.50
C LEU A 1136 4.29 42.94 6.24
N GLU A 1137 3.60 44.08 6.17
CA GLU A 1137 2.86 44.48 4.95
C GLU A 1137 3.77 44.71 3.74
N ALA A 1138 4.94 45.33 3.95
CA ALA A 1138 5.92 45.56 2.88
C ALA A 1138 6.52 44.23 2.37
N LEU A 1139 6.82 43.28 3.26
CA LEU A 1139 7.27 41.95 2.87
C LEU A 1139 6.19 41.19 2.09
N ALA A 1140 4.95 41.20 2.60
CA ALA A 1140 3.82 40.50 1.98
C ALA A 1140 3.51 41.03 0.56
N LYS A 1141 3.56 42.36 0.35
CA LYS A 1141 3.36 42.98 -0.97
C LYS A 1141 4.49 42.69 -1.98
N THR A 1142 5.68 42.30 -1.49
CA THR A 1142 6.82 41.92 -2.34
C THR A 1142 6.82 40.42 -2.69
N LEU A 1143 6.22 39.57 -1.85
CA LEU A 1143 6.09 38.12 -2.08
C LEU A 1143 4.86 37.73 -2.92
N PHE A 1144 3.97 38.67 -3.23
CA PHE A 1144 2.73 38.46 -3.99
C PHE A 1144 2.70 39.17 -5.37
N ARG A 1145 3.87 39.46 -5.95
CA ARG A 1145 4.02 39.97 -7.33
C ARG A 1145 5.03 39.16 -8.12
#